data_AF-A0A955XJH3-F1
#
_entry.id   AF-A0A955XJH3-F1
#
_cell.length_a   1.000
_cell.length_b   1.000
_cell.length_c   1.000
_cell.angle_alpha   90.00
_cell.angle_beta   90.00
_cell.angle_gamma   90.00
#
_symmetry.space_group_name_H-M   'P 1'
#
loop_
_entity.id
_entity.type
_entity.pdbx_description
1 polymer ?
#
loop_
_entity_poly.entity_id
_entity_poly.type
_entity_poly.pdbx_seq_one_letter_code
_entity_poly.pdbx_strand_id
1 'polypeptide(L)'
;MFARLPSAALLAVACALTLLACAQDVGLIDRTQPGLLRKSVFDGEWFMRRTVIDAPYDTGFTFIGEQDEVSRVRFEIQEHHLIAWRVLPLVENTSDAAPVAVFAIEDHVDVKREYNASTGEQTNVKVENTEDRPWYDRDYVRVDWSKNLVTNFDFYVEQLDQDPVSFFVEDAADADRLLLGRKRDDGSWEDVQEGEAQLGMDEAQYLDVVTRAVVKPEQVAVEDYDGTIFSEPACWYYGNTDCAPAVITVRSSFLRVDAALSDYEPLDYPDNAIARDGDGAPVRVVWDEAGDRVAVDESGVPVTGPGGGSQTPATQPSNPYAIDDPTLVRVPMFDKFGYFRTERYSYDDLYGEVESDRIYLINRWNIWQQSHDAQGAPLPYAQRQVRPIIYYLSPDFPAELMPAVEQMTDEWNQSFRDTVRTLTGQAEPPAVFEVRPNSQRVDPETGEVLQRGEAIGDLRYSHVWWVDQPTRVGLLGYGPSAADPVTGEIFAADAFIYGAGVREYAAHGRDIIDLINGRIDPETLAQGENVKAYIAQLRAGGAKSKARSMDERRAFASSHQGAAPPAKGKPGKPAAAAKADGALPKRPTATASAKRAGIERLKRPAGWASARLANVRQTGIEDLLMSDPGLLAMKGQGAVNPATPVGMLAPGLRDKLSPVRWSSGEHHRESLERMRGFAKRNMMMAAFFDDAVAGLAIDLQDTAPEDVIVELSRHIFR
;
A
#
# COMPACT_ATOMS: atom_id res chain seq x y z
N MET A 1 -99.55 -13.93 -8.48
CA MET A 1 -99.31 -12.74 -7.63
C MET A 1 -97.85 -12.35 -7.81
N PHE A 2 -97.51 -11.61 -8.86
CA PHE A 2 -96.15 -11.12 -9.10
C PHE A 2 -96.21 -9.60 -9.17
N ALA A 3 -95.90 -8.97 -8.05
CA ALA A 3 -95.85 -7.52 -7.93
C ALA A 3 -94.61 -7.00 -8.68
N ARG A 4 -94.84 -6.05 -9.59
CA ARG A 4 -93.79 -5.29 -10.28
C ARG A 4 -93.05 -4.43 -9.26
N LEU A 5 -91.74 -4.65 -9.10
CA LEU A 5 -90.87 -3.69 -8.42
C LEU A 5 -90.77 -2.39 -9.24
N PRO A 6 -90.81 -1.20 -8.61
CA PRO A 6 -90.76 0.07 -9.32
C PRO A 6 -89.33 0.36 -9.80
N SER A 7 -89.19 0.74 -11.08
CA SER A 7 -87.92 1.04 -11.77
C SER A 7 -87.05 2.12 -11.08
N ALA A 8 -87.62 2.92 -10.17
CA ALA A 8 -86.90 3.91 -9.38
C ALA A 8 -85.93 3.29 -8.36
N ALA A 9 -86.21 2.08 -7.85
CA ALA A 9 -85.34 1.40 -6.89
C ALA A 9 -84.08 0.81 -7.55
N LEU A 10 -84.18 0.35 -8.81
CA LEU A 10 -83.01 -0.10 -9.57
C LEU A 10 -82.09 1.06 -9.97
N LEU A 11 -82.64 2.23 -10.28
CA LEU A 11 -81.85 3.41 -10.62
C LEU A 11 -81.13 4.00 -9.40
N ALA A 12 -81.76 3.96 -8.22
CA ALA A 12 -81.15 4.40 -6.97
C ALA A 12 -80.03 3.46 -6.49
N VAL A 13 -80.19 2.14 -6.68
CA VAL A 13 -79.12 1.15 -6.39
C VAL A 13 -77.98 1.26 -7.41
N ALA A 14 -78.28 1.54 -8.69
CA ALA A 14 -77.25 1.80 -9.70
C ALA A 14 -76.46 3.10 -9.45
N CYS A 15 -77.13 4.19 -9.02
CA CYS A 15 -76.46 5.44 -8.63
C CYS A 15 -75.71 5.33 -7.28
N ALA A 16 -76.16 4.49 -6.35
CA ALA A 16 -75.44 4.23 -5.10
C ALA A 16 -74.19 3.36 -5.30
N LEU A 17 -74.19 2.48 -6.32
CA LEU A 17 -73.02 1.67 -6.70
C LEU A 17 -71.96 2.46 -7.48
N THR A 18 -72.32 3.57 -8.14
CA THR A 18 -71.35 4.45 -8.82
C THR A 18 -70.59 5.39 -7.88
N LEU A 19 -71.05 5.58 -6.63
CA LEU A 19 -70.39 6.43 -5.63
C LEU A 19 -69.40 5.67 -4.73
N LEU A 20 -69.27 4.35 -4.89
CA LEU A 20 -68.31 3.51 -4.17
C LEU A 20 -67.15 3.03 -5.05
N ALA A 21 -67.09 3.44 -6.31
CA ALA A 21 -65.90 3.30 -7.14
C ALA A 21 -64.90 4.41 -6.81
N CYS A 22 -64.46 4.47 -5.55
CA CYS A 22 -63.18 5.09 -5.24
C CYS A 22 -62.12 4.16 -5.82
N ALA A 23 -61.71 4.41 -7.07
CA ALA A 23 -60.42 3.96 -7.53
C ALA A 23 -59.41 4.50 -6.52
N GLN A 24 -58.91 3.62 -5.64
CA GLN A 24 -57.80 3.97 -4.77
C GLN A 24 -56.66 4.37 -5.71
N ASP A 25 -56.23 5.62 -5.61
CA ASP A 25 -55.06 6.12 -6.33
C ASP A 25 -53.85 5.34 -5.80
N VAL A 26 -53.58 4.20 -6.43
CA VAL A 26 -52.33 3.46 -6.27
C VAL A 26 -51.31 4.41 -6.85
N GLY A 27 -50.57 5.12 -6.00
CA GLY A 27 -49.61 6.15 -6.41
C GLY A 27 -48.52 5.63 -7.35
N LEU A 28 -47.36 6.28 -7.40
CA LEU A 28 -46.28 5.80 -8.25
C LEU A 28 -45.85 4.39 -7.82
N ILE A 29 -45.93 3.42 -8.73
CA ILE A 29 -45.41 2.06 -8.54
C ILE A 29 -44.01 2.02 -9.12
N ASP A 30 -42.98 1.94 -8.28
CA ASP A 30 -41.59 1.81 -8.73
C ASP A 30 -41.22 0.34 -8.95
N ARG A 31 -40.76 0.00 -10.16
CA ARG A 31 -40.25 -1.33 -10.52
C ARG A 31 -38.76 -1.32 -10.86
N THR A 32 -38.05 -0.23 -10.62
CA THR A 32 -36.58 -0.20 -10.77
C THR A 32 -35.93 -1.12 -9.75
N GLN A 33 -34.89 -1.82 -10.17
CA GLN A 33 -34.01 -2.62 -9.33
C GLN A 33 -32.91 -1.74 -8.73
N PRO A 34 -32.32 -2.14 -7.59
CA PRO A 34 -31.17 -1.46 -6.99
C PRO A 34 -29.92 -1.41 -7.89
N GLY A 35 -28.90 -0.68 -7.44
CA GLY A 35 -27.57 -0.62 -8.06
C GLY A 35 -27.45 0.26 -9.30
N LEU A 36 -28.50 1.01 -9.65
CA LEU A 36 -28.45 1.97 -10.75
C LEU A 36 -27.72 3.25 -10.35
N LEU A 37 -26.74 3.63 -11.18
CA LEU A 37 -25.96 4.84 -11.06
C LEU A 37 -26.16 5.71 -12.29
N ARG A 38 -26.32 7.02 -12.11
CA ARG A 38 -26.24 7.95 -13.24
C ARG A 38 -24.84 7.93 -13.81
N LYS A 39 -24.70 7.94 -15.13
CA LYS A 39 -23.39 7.96 -15.78
C LYS A 39 -22.54 9.18 -15.39
N SER A 40 -23.18 10.32 -15.12
CA SER A 40 -22.51 11.56 -14.69
C SER A 40 -21.76 11.43 -13.36
N VAL A 41 -22.07 10.41 -12.54
CA VAL A 41 -21.31 10.10 -11.32
C VAL A 41 -19.84 9.82 -11.61
N PHE A 42 -19.52 9.34 -12.82
CA PHE A 42 -18.16 8.95 -13.21
C PHE A 42 -17.38 10.07 -13.91
N ASP A 43 -17.98 11.24 -14.11
CA ASP A 43 -17.33 12.36 -14.79
C ASP A 43 -16.15 12.93 -13.98
N GLY A 44 -15.21 13.55 -14.70
CA GLY A 44 -14.02 14.18 -14.11
C GLY A 44 -12.83 13.24 -13.91
N GLU A 45 -11.83 13.76 -13.21
CA GLU A 45 -10.63 13.02 -12.85
C GLU A 45 -10.66 12.60 -11.38
N TRP A 46 -10.10 11.43 -11.11
CA TRP A 46 -10.14 10.78 -9.81
C TRP A 46 -8.74 10.35 -9.40
N PHE A 47 -8.38 10.52 -8.14
CA PHE A 47 -7.32 9.74 -7.52
C PHE A 47 -7.82 8.35 -7.22
N MET A 48 -7.02 7.34 -7.52
CA MET A 48 -7.27 5.95 -7.17
C MET A 48 -6.11 5.43 -6.34
N ARG A 49 -6.42 4.70 -5.27
CA ARG A 49 -5.46 3.90 -4.50
C ARG A 49 -6.12 2.61 -4.03
N ARG A 50 -5.37 1.52 -4.05
CA ARG A 50 -5.75 0.21 -3.54
C ARG A 50 -5.08 -0.02 -2.19
N THR A 51 -5.85 -0.56 -1.24
CA THR A 51 -5.37 -0.90 0.11
C THR A 51 -5.76 -2.34 0.45
N VAL A 52 -4.82 -3.14 0.94
CA VAL A 52 -5.11 -4.44 1.53
C VAL A 52 -5.72 -4.23 2.91
N ILE A 53 -7.00 -4.56 3.08
CA ILE A 53 -7.73 -4.35 4.34
C ILE A 53 -7.87 -5.62 5.17
N ASP A 54 -7.67 -6.79 4.56
CA ASP A 54 -7.66 -8.08 5.24
C ASP A 54 -6.72 -9.08 4.51
N ALA A 55 -5.92 -9.81 5.28
CA ALA A 55 -5.02 -10.84 4.79
C ALA A 55 -4.82 -11.94 5.84
N PRO A 56 -4.79 -13.23 5.44
CA PRO A 56 -4.51 -14.34 6.36
C PRO A 56 -3.12 -14.23 6.99
N TYR A 57 -2.98 -14.66 8.25
CA TYR A 57 -1.69 -14.59 8.98
C TYR A 57 -0.57 -15.38 8.31
N ASP A 58 -0.87 -16.48 7.63
CA ASP A 58 0.09 -17.28 6.87
C ASP A 58 0.48 -16.66 5.52
N THR A 59 0.03 -15.44 5.24
CA THR A 59 0.42 -14.69 4.04
C THR A 59 1.74 -13.95 4.28
N GLY A 60 2.79 -14.34 3.54
CA GLY A 60 4.11 -13.69 3.58
C GLY A 60 4.40 -12.72 2.43
N PHE A 61 3.48 -12.59 1.46
CA PHE A 61 3.68 -11.77 0.26
C PHE A 61 2.96 -10.41 0.30
N THR A 62 2.13 -10.18 1.31
CA THR A 62 1.37 -8.93 1.55
C THR A 62 1.01 -8.83 3.03
N PHE A 63 0.43 -7.72 3.47
CA PHE A 63 0.01 -7.44 4.84
C PHE A 63 -1.12 -6.40 4.86
N ILE A 64 -1.89 -6.36 5.96
CA ILE A 64 -2.94 -5.35 6.16
C ILE A 64 -2.31 -3.96 6.23
N GLY A 65 -2.86 -3.02 5.46
CA GLY A 65 -2.38 -1.66 5.32
C GLY A 65 -1.42 -1.46 4.14
N GLU A 66 -1.02 -2.52 3.45
CA GLU A 66 -0.29 -2.38 2.20
C GLU A 66 -1.08 -1.59 1.16
N GLN A 67 -0.40 -0.66 0.49
CA GLN A 67 -0.99 0.30 -0.43
C GLN A 67 -0.11 0.45 -1.67
N ASP A 68 -0.74 0.66 -2.82
CA ASP A 68 -0.04 1.05 -4.04
C ASP A 68 0.11 2.57 -4.16
N GLU A 69 0.84 3.01 -5.19
CA GLU A 69 0.95 4.44 -5.50
C GLU A 69 -0.37 5.01 -6.01
N VAL A 70 -0.63 6.27 -5.65
CA VAL A 70 -1.81 6.99 -6.11
C VAL A 70 -1.73 7.20 -7.62
N SER A 71 -2.74 6.71 -8.35
CA SER A 71 -2.91 6.98 -9.77
C SER A 71 -3.97 8.05 -10.00
N ARG A 72 -3.74 8.98 -10.93
CA ARG A 72 -4.82 9.82 -11.49
C ARG A 72 -5.51 9.05 -12.61
N VAL A 73 -6.83 8.93 -12.55
CA VAL A 73 -7.64 8.13 -13.45
C VAL A 73 -8.86 8.90 -13.99
N ARG A 74 -9.34 8.47 -15.14
CA ARG A 74 -10.64 8.86 -15.71
C ARG A 74 -11.44 7.60 -16.01
N PHE A 75 -12.74 7.64 -15.75
CA PHE A 75 -13.61 6.54 -16.11
C PHE A 75 -14.02 6.65 -17.58
N GLU A 76 -14.03 5.51 -18.26
CA GLU A 76 -14.64 5.32 -19.57
C GLU A 76 -15.75 4.28 -19.44
N ILE A 77 -16.94 4.64 -19.92
CA ILE A 77 -18.11 3.77 -19.93
C ILE A 77 -18.24 3.14 -21.32
N GLN A 78 -17.98 1.83 -21.39
CA GLN A 78 -18.23 1.01 -22.58
C GLN A 78 -19.54 0.24 -22.43
N GLU A 79 -19.96 -0.48 -23.48
CA GLU A 79 -21.22 -1.26 -23.47
C GLU A 79 -21.24 -2.36 -22.40
N HIS A 80 -20.08 -2.93 -22.06
CA HIS A 80 -19.97 -4.06 -21.13
C HIS A 80 -18.94 -3.83 -20.00
N HIS A 81 -18.25 -2.69 -20.00
CA HIS A 81 -17.17 -2.44 -19.05
C HIS A 81 -17.13 -0.97 -18.62
N LEU A 82 -16.97 -0.75 -17.32
CA LEU A 82 -16.52 0.52 -16.75
C LEU A 82 -15.01 0.41 -16.53
N ILE A 83 -14.24 1.26 -17.21
CA ILE A 83 -12.77 1.20 -17.20
C ILE A 83 -12.20 2.46 -16.56
N ALA A 84 -11.37 2.31 -15.53
CA ALA A 84 -10.57 3.41 -15.00
C ALA A 84 -9.21 3.43 -15.71
N TRP A 85 -9.02 4.41 -16.59
CA TRP A 85 -7.77 4.63 -17.31
C TRP A 85 -6.87 5.58 -16.56
N ARG A 86 -5.58 5.25 -16.43
CA ARG A 86 -4.58 6.22 -15.96
C ARG A 86 -4.55 7.42 -16.92
N VAL A 87 -4.61 8.63 -16.37
CA VAL A 87 -4.59 9.90 -17.12
C VAL A 87 -3.16 10.31 -17.46
N LEU A 88 -2.24 10.08 -16.53
CA LEU A 88 -0.83 10.37 -16.71
C LEU A 88 -0.12 9.15 -17.30
N PRO A 89 0.71 9.31 -18.34
CA PRO A 89 1.57 8.23 -18.78
C PRO A 89 2.57 7.89 -17.68
N LEU A 90 3.07 6.65 -17.68
CA LEU A 90 4.14 6.25 -16.75
C LEU A 90 5.44 7.04 -17.03
N VAL A 91 5.67 7.35 -18.30
CA VAL A 91 6.79 8.15 -18.79
C VAL A 91 6.23 9.34 -19.56
N GLU A 92 6.59 10.56 -19.16
CA GLU A 92 6.19 11.80 -19.84
C GLU A 92 6.55 11.76 -21.31
N ASN A 93 5.77 12.49 -22.11
CA ASN A 93 5.87 12.55 -23.57
C ASN A 93 5.57 11.23 -24.29
N THR A 94 5.02 10.22 -23.62
CA THR A 94 4.49 9.00 -24.24
C THR A 94 2.96 8.99 -24.29
N SER A 95 2.37 8.09 -25.08
CA SER A 95 0.91 7.95 -25.24
C SER A 95 0.29 6.86 -24.35
N ASP A 96 1.07 6.29 -23.42
CA ASP A 96 0.68 5.06 -22.73
C ASP A 96 -0.42 5.34 -21.68
N ALA A 97 -1.61 4.80 -21.93
CA ALA A 97 -2.69 4.72 -20.95
C ALA A 97 -2.93 3.25 -20.61
N ALA A 98 -2.79 2.90 -19.33
CA ALA A 98 -3.07 1.57 -18.81
C ALA A 98 -4.39 1.57 -18.02
N PRO A 99 -5.24 0.54 -18.15
CA PRO A 99 -6.38 0.37 -17.28
C PRO A 99 -5.90 -0.08 -15.90
N VAL A 100 -6.32 0.62 -14.85
CA VAL A 100 -5.95 0.31 -13.45
C VAL A 100 -7.11 -0.31 -12.66
N ALA A 101 -8.35 -0.15 -13.14
CA ALA A 101 -9.50 -0.92 -12.70
C ALA A 101 -10.45 -1.16 -13.87
N VAL A 102 -11.11 -2.33 -13.88
CA VAL A 102 -12.15 -2.66 -14.86
C VAL A 102 -13.26 -3.41 -14.14
N PHE A 103 -14.49 -2.92 -14.26
CA PHE A 103 -15.69 -3.55 -13.72
C PHE A 103 -16.65 -3.90 -14.86
N ALA A 104 -17.36 -5.02 -14.75
CA ALA A 104 -18.35 -5.39 -15.75
C ALA A 104 -19.60 -4.51 -15.62
N ILE A 105 -20.24 -4.20 -16.75
CA ILE A 105 -21.54 -3.52 -16.77
C ILE A 105 -22.62 -4.55 -17.07
N GLU A 106 -23.61 -4.62 -16.20
CA GLU A 106 -24.76 -5.51 -16.34
C GLU A 106 -25.76 -4.93 -17.33
N ASP A 107 -26.14 -3.66 -17.14
CA ASP A 107 -27.17 -2.99 -17.93
C ASP A 107 -26.92 -1.49 -18.09
N HIS A 108 -27.37 -0.94 -19.22
CA HIS A 108 -27.59 0.50 -19.40
C HIS A 108 -29.09 0.76 -19.52
N VAL A 109 -29.65 1.62 -18.68
CA VAL A 109 -31.10 1.81 -18.60
C VAL A 109 -31.50 3.29 -18.55
N ASP A 110 -32.71 3.56 -19.01
CA ASP A 110 -33.43 4.78 -18.69
C ASP A 110 -34.50 4.51 -17.65
N VAL A 111 -34.60 5.39 -16.66
CA VAL A 111 -35.62 5.31 -15.62
C VAL A 111 -36.77 6.23 -15.98
N LYS A 112 -37.90 5.68 -16.42
CA LYS A 112 -39.05 6.46 -16.89
C LYS A 112 -40.39 5.80 -16.61
N ARG A 113 -41.49 6.54 -16.80
CA ARG A 113 -42.83 5.96 -16.72
C ARG A 113 -43.10 5.05 -17.92
N GLU A 114 -43.63 3.87 -17.65
CA GLU A 114 -44.14 2.97 -18.67
C GLU A 114 -45.22 3.69 -19.48
N TYR A 115 -45.27 3.43 -20.78
CA TYR A 115 -46.25 4.04 -21.68
C TYR A 115 -46.78 3.02 -22.67
N ASN A 116 -48.00 3.23 -23.14
CA ASN A 116 -48.54 2.42 -24.21
C ASN A 116 -47.87 2.81 -25.54
N ALA A 117 -47.10 1.91 -26.13
CA ALA A 117 -46.37 2.17 -27.37
C ALA A 117 -47.25 2.59 -28.57
N SER A 118 -48.56 2.28 -28.55
CA SER A 118 -49.50 2.67 -29.60
C SER A 118 -50.12 4.05 -29.40
N THR A 119 -50.21 4.54 -28.16
CA THR A 119 -50.93 5.80 -27.83
C THR A 119 -50.06 6.86 -27.17
N GLY A 120 -48.89 6.49 -26.65
CA GLY A 120 -47.99 7.39 -25.90
C GLY A 120 -48.46 7.73 -24.47
N GLU A 121 -49.60 7.18 -24.03
CA GLU A 121 -50.14 7.45 -22.70
C GLU A 121 -49.29 6.81 -21.61
N GLN A 122 -48.80 7.60 -20.66
CA GLN A 122 -47.98 7.14 -19.54
C GLN A 122 -48.82 6.53 -18.43
N THR A 123 -48.34 5.45 -17.83
CA THR A 123 -48.94 4.81 -16.65
C THR A 123 -48.34 5.39 -15.36
N ASN A 124 -48.87 4.95 -14.20
CA ASN A 124 -48.32 5.24 -12.88
C ASN A 124 -47.15 4.31 -12.50
N VAL A 125 -46.63 3.50 -13.43
CA VAL A 125 -45.53 2.55 -13.18
C VAL A 125 -44.23 3.11 -13.71
N LYS A 126 -43.21 3.20 -12.86
CA LYS A 126 -41.83 3.57 -13.22
C LYS A 126 -41.06 2.29 -13.52
N VAL A 127 -40.38 2.24 -14.67
CA VAL A 127 -39.70 1.05 -15.20
C VAL A 127 -38.31 1.41 -15.72
N GLU A 128 -37.44 0.40 -15.79
CA GLU A 128 -36.18 0.45 -16.50
C GLU A 128 -36.41 0.15 -17.98
N ASN A 129 -36.02 1.09 -18.85
CA ASN A 129 -36.17 0.96 -20.28
C ASN A 129 -34.81 0.80 -20.96
N THR A 130 -34.71 -0.23 -21.80
CA THR A 130 -33.50 -0.60 -22.54
C THR A 130 -33.73 -0.62 -24.06
N GLU A 131 -34.84 -0.04 -24.54
CA GLU A 131 -35.27 -0.19 -25.94
C GLU A 131 -35.32 1.15 -26.70
N ASP A 132 -35.68 2.26 -26.05
CA ASP A 132 -36.01 3.50 -26.77
C ASP A 132 -34.78 4.31 -27.22
N ARG A 133 -33.69 4.22 -26.46
CA ARG A 133 -32.40 4.88 -26.76
C ARG A 133 -31.28 3.85 -26.86
N PRO A 134 -30.25 4.07 -27.70
CA PRO A 134 -29.05 3.23 -27.68
C PRO A 134 -28.35 3.32 -26.31
N TRP A 135 -27.58 2.30 -25.94
CA TRP A 135 -27.01 2.17 -24.59
C TRP A 135 -26.17 3.39 -24.17
N TYR A 136 -25.44 4.02 -25.10
CA TYR A 136 -24.56 5.16 -24.82
C TYR A 136 -25.33 6.44 -24.49
N ASP A 137 -26.55 6.61 -25.02
CA ASP A 137 -27.41 7.78 -24.75
C ASP A 137 -28.28 7.62 -23.50
N ARG A 138 -28.30 6.43 -22.87
CA ARG A 138 -29.09 6.18 -21.65
C ARG A 138 -28.45 6.82 -20.43
N ASP A 139 -29.27 7.22 -19.46
CA ASP A 139 -28.82 8.03 -18.33
C ASP A 139 -28.15 7.20 -17.22
N TYR A 140 -28.52 5.91 -17.09
CA TYR A 140 -28.09 5.06 -15.99
C TYR A 140 -27.30 3.83 -16.46
N VAL A 141 -26.48 3.32 -15.55
CA VAL A 141 -25.67 2.11 -15.67
C VAL A 141 -25.77 1.30 -14.38
N ARG A 142 -25.85 -0.03 -14.50
CA ARG A 142 -25.67 -0.99 -13.40
C ARG A 142 -24.32 -1.67 -13.56
N VAL A 143 -23.45 -1.53 -12.57
CA VAL A 143 -22.08 -2.07 -12.59
C VAL A 143 -22.00 -3.26 -11.64
N ASP A 144 -21.40 -4.36 -12.09
CA ASP A 144 -21.03 -5.49 -11.24
C ASP A 144 -19.72 -5.15 -10.51
N TRP A 145 -19.85 -4.76 -9.24
CA TRP A 145 -18.74 -4.41 -8.36
C TRP A 145 -18.04 -5.64 -7.74
N SER A 146 -18.50 -6.86 -8.02
CA SER A 146 -18.01 -8.06 -7.33
C SER A 146 -16.58 -8.45 -7.69
N LYS A 147 -16.08 -7.97 -8.84
CA LYS A 147 -14.76 -8.27 -9.37
C LYS A 147 -14.15 -7.04 -10.01
N ASN A 148 -12.90 -6.77 -9.69
CA ASN A 148 -12.02 -5.99 -10.55
C ASN A 148 -11.32 -6.95 -11.53
N LEU A 149 -11.45 -6.71 -12.84
CA LEU A 149 -10.81 -7.54 -13.87
C LEU A 149 -9.33 -7.19 -14.07
N VAL A 150 -8.84 -6.09 -13.48
CA VAL A 150 -7.41 -5.77 -13.40
C VAL A 150 -6.84 -6.44 -12.15
N THR A 151 -5.95 -7.40 -12.37
CA THR A 151 -5.40 -8.28 -11.32
C THR A 151 -3.91 -8.09 -11.08
N ASN A 152 -3.30 -7.05 -11.69
CA ASN A 152 -1.93 -6.67 -11.39
C ASN A 152 -1.93 -5.58 -10.30
N PHE A 153 -1.30 -5.88 -9.16
CA PHE A 153 -1.12 -4.97 -8.03
C PHE A 153 0.37 -4.70 -7.86
N ASP A 154 0.76 -3.43 -7.79
CA ASP A 154 2.15 -3.03 -7.46
C ASP A 154 2.32 -3.02 -5.93
N PHE A 155 2.18 -4.20 -5.32
CA PHE A 155 2.43 -4.44 -3.91
C PHE A 155 3.87 -4.94 -3.68
N TYR A 156 4.27 -5.11 -2.42
CA TYR A 156 5.59 -5.53 -1.91
C TYR A 156 6.19 -6.72 -2.66
N VAL A 157 5.34 -7.59 -3.20
CA VAL A 157 5.74 -8.62 -4.17
C VAL A 157 5.07 -8.34 -5.51
N GLU A 158 5.86 -7.87 -6.48
CA GLU A 158 5.41 -7.44 -7.81
C GLU A 158 4.99 -8.59 -8.75
N GLN A 159 5.36 -9.84 -8.42
CA GLN A 159 5.18 -11.01 -9.28
C GLN A 159 4.31 -12.07 -8.59
N LEU A 160 3.00 -11.84 -8.61
CA LEU A 160 1.99 -12.73 -8.06
C LEU A 160 0.92 -13.04 -9.11
N ASP A 161 0.60 -14.32 -9.27
CA ASP A 161 -0.50 -14.77 -10.12
C ASP A 161 -1.81 -14.63 -9.35
N GLN A 162 -2.77 -13.91 -9.92
CA GLN A 162 -3.97 -13.47 -9.23
C GLN A 162 -5.22 -13.78 -10.03
N ASP A 163 -6.14 -14.51 -9.39
CA ASP A 163 -7.48 -14.75 -9.92
C ASP A 163 -8.49 -13.87 -9.18
N PRO A 164 -9.27 -13.03 -9.88
CA PRO A 164 -10.31 -12.24 -9.26
C PRO A 164 -11.47 -13.16 -8.89
N VAL A 165 -11.95 -13.06 -7.64
CA VAL A 165 -13.09 -13.85 -7.16
C VAL A 165 -14.28 -12.92 -6.97
N SER A 166 -15.47 -13.38 -7.38
CA SER A 166 -16.69 -12.61 -7.16
C SER A 166 -16.94 -12.55 -5.68
N PHE A 167 -16.93 -11.35 -5.15
CA PHE A 167 -17.23 -11.06 -3.76
C PHE A 167 -18.36 -10.05 -3.73
N PHE A 168 -19.53 -10.48 -3.25
CA PHE A 168 -20.68 -9.62 -3.05
C PHE A 168 -20.81 -9.35 -1.56
N VAL A 169 -20.85 -8.08 -1.19
CA VAL A 169 -21.22 -7.65 0.15
C VAL A 169 -22.74 -7.56 0.16
N GLU A 170 -23.40 -8.62 0.61
CA GLU A 170 -24.87 -8.74 0.62
C GLU A 170 -25.52 -8.06 1.82
N ASP A 171 -24.76 -7.86 2.91
CA ASP A 171 -25.27 -7.26 4.13
C ASP A 171 -25.26 -5.72 3.99
N ALA A 172 -26.45 -5.13 4.04
CA ALA A 172 -26.63 -3.68 3.97
C ALA A 172 -25.98 -2.93 5.15
N ALA A 173 -25.64 -3.62 6.24
CA ALA A 173 -24.94 -3.04 7.36
C ALA A 173 -23.41 -3.22 7.31
N ASP A 174 -22.89 -3.91 6.30
CA ASP A 174 -21.45 -4.13 6.18
C ASP A 174 -20.72 -2.83 5.80
N ALA A 175 -19.63 -2.56 6.50
CA ALA A 175 -18.77 -1.39 6.28
C ALA A 175 -18.05 -1.43 4.92
N ASP A 176 -17.95 -2.60 4.29
CA ASP A 176 -17.24 -2.82 3.02
C ASP A 176 -18.14 -2.77 1.79
N ARG A 177 -19.43 -2.44 1.96
CA ARG A 177 -20.35 -2.27 0.83
C ARG A 177 -19.97 -1.07 -0.05
N LEU A 178 -20.44 -1.10 -1.30
CA LEU A 178 -20.30 0.03 -2.24
C LEU A 178 -20.73 1.33 -1.57
N LEU A 179 -19.85 2.32 -1.58
CA LEU A 179 -20.10 3.62 -0.97
C LEU A 179 -19.84 4.72 -1.98
N LEU A 180 -20.80 5.62 -2.13
CA LEU A 180 -20.61 6.90 -2.80
C LEU A 180 -20.59 8.02 -1.78
N GLY A 181 -19.66 8.95 -1.93
CA GLY A 181 -19.55 10.11 -1.06
C GLY A 181 -19.79 11.41 -1.81
N ARG A 182 -20.59 12.28 -1.20
CA ARG A 182 -20.75 13.67 -1.63
C ARG A 182 -20.16 14.61 -0.59
N LYS A 183 -19.37 15.58 -1.04
CA LYS A 183 -18.82 16.62 -0.18
C LYS A 183 -19.85 17.75 -0.06
N ARG A 184 -20.20 18.14 1.17
CA ARG A 184 -21.13 19.24 1.44
C ARG A 184 -20.40 20.58 1.44
N ASP A 185 -21.16 21.67 1.34
CA ASP A 185 -20.65 23.06 1.35
C ASP A 185 -19.86 23.42 2.63
N ASP A 186 -20.18 22.75 3.75
CA ASP A 186 -19.46 22.91 5.03
C ASP A 186 -18.17 22.07 5.13
N GLY A 187 -17.82 21.34 4.07
CA GLY A 187 -16.68 20.45 3.99
C GLY A 187 -16.91 19.04 4.56
N SER A 188 -18.06 18.76 5.17
CA SER A 188 -18.41 17.42 5.67
C SER A 188 -18.76 16.46 4.54
N TRP A 189 -18.60 15.16 4.79
CA TRP A 189 -18.98 14.10 3.84
C TRP A 189 -20.37 13.56 4.14
N GLU A 190 -21.11 13.31 3.07
CA GLU A 190 -22.35 12.55 3.07
C GLU A 190 -22.12 11.23 2.35
N ASP A 191 -22.20 10.14 3.11
CA ASP A 191 -22.12 8.79 2.57
C ASP A 191 -23.50 8.36 2.10
N VAL A 192 -23.58 7.93 0.84
CA VAL A 192 -24.79 7.42 0.20
C VAL A 192 -24.55 5.96 -0.14
N GLN A 193 -25.40 5.11 0.42
CA GLN A 193 -25.29 3.66 0.32
C GLN A 193 -26.65 3.07 -0.06
N GLU A 194 -26.78 2.59 -1.30
CA GLU A 194 -27.96 1.95 -1.91
C GLU A 194 -29.32 2.71 -1.88
N GLY A 195 -30.22 2.29 -2.78
CA GLY A 195 -31.62 2.73 -2.80
C GLY A 195 -31.88 4.06 -3.54
N GLU A 196 -32.96 4.75 -3.15
CA GLU A 196 -33.43 5.97 -3.82
C GLU A 196 -32.41 7.12 -3.80
N ALA A 197 -31.60 7.21 -2.73
CA ALA A 197 -30.57 8.23 -2.62
C ALA A 197 -29.47 8.07 -3.68
N GLN A 198 -29.12 6.83 -4.03
CA GLN A 198 -28.16 6.51 -5.09
C GLN A 198 -28.73 6.81 -6.48
N LEU A 199 -30.00 6.46 -6.72
CA LEU A 199 -30.73 6.76 -7.97
C LEU A 199 -30.85 8.26 -8.26
N GLY A 200 -30.98 9.06 -7.21
CA GLY A 200 -31.08 10.52 -7.29
C GLY A 200 -29.74 11.26 -7.30
N MET A 201 -28.61 10.54 -7.26
CA MET A 201 -27.29 11.15 -7.21
C MET A 201 -26.82 11.51 -8.63
N ASP A 202 -26.79 12.80 -8.93
CA ASP A 202 -26.29 13.32 -10.20
C ASP A 202 -24.76 13.36 -10.28
N GLU A 203 -24.09 13.44 -9.13
CA GLU A 203 -22.65 13.64 -9.02
C GLU A 203 -22.15 13.02 -7.70
N ALA A 204 -20.97 12.38 -7.74
CA ALA A 204 -20.24 11.94 -6.55
C ALA A 204 -18.83 12.54 -6.55
N GLN A 205 -18.27 12.71 -5.35
CA GLN A 205 -16.86 13.09 -5.15
C GLN A 205 -16.01 11.93 -4.61
N TYR A 206 -16.63 10.86 -4.14
CA TYR A 206 -15.94 9.69 -3.61
C TYR A 206 -16.68 8.41 -4.02
N LEU A 207 -15.92 7.37 -4.32
CA LEU A 207 -16.41 6.02 -4.59
C LEU A 207 -15.47 5.03 -3.91
N ASP A 208 -16.03 4.03 -3.23
CA ASP A 208 -15.31 2.98 -2.53
C ASP A 208 -15.82 1.62 -2.98
N VAL A 209 -14.92 0.74 -3.42
CA VAL A 209 -15.24 -0.61 -3.88
C VAL A 209 -14.32 -1.61 -3.21
N VAL A 210 -14.90 -2.59 -2.50
CA VAL A 210 -14.15 -3.68 -1.87
C VAL A 210 -14.30 -4.96 -2.71
N THR A 211 -13.16 -5.57 -3.04
CA THR A 211 -13.09 -6.81 -3.83
C THR A 211 -12.20 -7.85 -3.13
N ARG A 212 -12.30 -9.12 -3.53
CA ARG A 212 -11.40 -10.17 -3.06
C ARG A 212 -10.63 -10.80 -4.23
N ALA A 213 -9.36 -11.08 -3.99
CA ALA A 213 -8.48 -11.76 -4.94
C ALA A 213 -7.94 -13.04 -4.33
N VAL A 214 -7.88 -14.12 -5.12
CA VAL A 214 -7.10 -15.31 -4.78
C VAL A 214 -5.71 -15.12 -5.34
N VAL A 215 -4.74 -15.01 -4.44
CA VAL A 215 -3.34 -14.82 -4.79
C VAL A 215 -2.61 -16.14 -4.67
N LYS A 216 -1.94 -16.53 -5.76
CA LYS A 216 -1.15 -17.75 -5.85
C LYS A 216 0.33 -17.40 -5.88
N PRO A 217 1.19 -18.15 -5.19
CA PRO A 217 2.62 -17.96 -5.32
C PRO A 217 3.08 -18.32 -6.74
N GLU A 218 3.77 -17.39 -7.39
CA GLU A 218 4.40 -17.64 -8.69
C GLU A 218 5.54 -18.66 -8.61
N GLN A 219 6.05 -19.07 -9.76
CA GLN A 219 7.27 -19.85 -9.85
C GLN A 219 8.45 -18.97 -10.26
N VAL A 220 9.46 -18.90 -9.40
CA VAL A 220 10.74 -18.25 -9.71
C VAL A 220 11.71 -19.26 -10.33
N ALA A 221 12.45 -18.77 -11.32
CA ALA A 221 13.53 -19.50 -11.93
C ALA A 221 14.80 -19.36 -11.07
N VAL A 222 15.29 -20.48 -10.57
CA VAL A 222 16.47 -20.57 -9.72
C VAL A 222 17.57 -21.28 -10.52
N GLU A 223 18.74 -20.66 -10.57
CA GLU A 223 19.91 -21.26 -11.22
C GLU A 223 20.72 -22.04 -10.18
N ASP A 224 20.88 -23.34 -10.41
CA ASP A 224 21.72 -24.19 -9.57
C ASP A 224 23.21 -23.89 -9.77
N TYR A 225 24.08 -24.40 -8.90
CA TYR A 225 25.53 -24.21 -8.97
C TYR A 225 26.17 -24.72 -10.29
N ASP A 226 25.44 -25.55 -11.04
CA ASP A 226 25.85 -26.09 -12.33
C ASP A 226 25.28 -25.34 -13.56
N GLY A 227 24.50 -24.29 -13.34
CA GLY A 227 23.85 -23.49 -14.37
C GLY A 227 22.50 -24.05 -14.85
N THR A 228 22.01 -25.12 -14.24
CA THR A 228 20.66 -25.63 -14.50
C THR A 228 19.63 -24.69 -13.91
N ILE A 229 18.72 -24.19 -14.74
CA ILE A 229 17.58 -23.40 -14.27
C ILE A 229 16.42 -24.35 -13.98
N PHE A 230 15.94 -24.34 -12.73
CA PHE A 230 14.73 -25.03 -12.31
C PHE A 230 13.74 -24.03 -11.70
N SER A 231 12.46 -24.39 -11.67
CA SER A 231 11.41 -23.50 -11.18
C SER A 231 10.96 -23.93 -9.80
N GLU A 232 10.96 -23.00 -8.84
CA GLU A 232 10.46 -23.19 -7.49
C GLU A 232 9.37 -22.18 -7.15
N PRO A 233 8.42 -22.51 -6.26
CA PRO A 233 7.45 -21.55 -5.77
C PRO A 233 8.13 -20.36 -5.06
N ALA A 234 7.80 -19.13 -5.44
CA ALA A 234 8.38 -17.90 -4.89
C ALA A 234 8.14 -17.76 -3.37
N CYS A 235 7.04 -18.28 -2.86
CA CYS A 235 6.73 -18.36 -1.43
C CYS A 235 7.83 -19.01 -0.56
N TRP A 236 8.66 -19.91 -1.11
CA TRP A 236 9.78 -20.50 -0.36
C TRP A 236 10.87 -19.48 0.01
N TYR A 237 10.91 -18.35 -0.69
CA TYR A 237 11.90 -17.28 -0.50
C TYR A 237 11.41 -16.16 0.43
N TYR A 238 10.10 -16.05 0.68
CA TYR A 238 9.50 -15.01 1.53
C TYR A 238 9.25 -15.48 2.98
N GLY A 239 9.96 -16.51 3.46
CA GLY A 239 9.80 -17.04 4.81
C GLY A 239 8.49 -17.80 5.06
N ASN A 240 7.74 -18.10 3.99
CA ASN A 240 6.48 -18.81 4.06
C ASN A 240 6.69 -20.32 3.94
N THR A 241 6.32 -21.07 4.98
CA THR A 241 6.38 -22.54 4.98
C THR A 241 5.18 -23.19 4.30
N ASP A 242 4.08 -22.45 4.15
CA ASP A 242 2.92 -22.86 3.37
C ASP A 242 2.87 -22.05 2.07
N CYS A 243 2.73 -22.78 0.96
CA CYS A 243 2.62 -22.22 -0.39
C CYS A 243 1.20 -22.38 -0.93
N ALA A 244 0.23 -22.51 -0.04
CA ALA A 244 -1.17 -22.46 -0.38
C ALA A 244 -1.54 -21.06 -0.94
N PRO A 245 -2.51 -20.99 -1.87
CA PRO A 245 -3.12 -19.72 -2.24
C PRO A 245 -3.80 -19.07 -1.05
N ALA A 246 -3.78 -17.74 -0.99
CA ALA A 246 -4.49 -16.97 0.03
C ALA A 246 -5.54 -16.07 -0.62
N VAL A 247 -6.62 -15.81 0.11
CA VAL A 247 -7.63 -14.81 -0.27
C VAL A 247 -7.30 -13.52 0.46
N ILE A 248 -7.14 -12.43 -0.28
CA ILE A 248 -6.96 -11.09 0.29
C ILE A 248 -8.17 -10.23 -0.03
N THR A 249 -8.48 -9.28 0.85
CA THR A 249 -9.53 -8.28 0.63
C THR A 249 -8.87 -6.94 0.33
N VAL A 250 -9.24 -6.34 -0.79
CA VAL A 250 -8.67 -5.11 -1.32
C VAL A 250 -9.75 -4.06 -1.47
N ARG A 251 -9.53 -2.91 -0.84
CA ARG A 251 -10.33 -1.70 -1.02
C ARG A 251 -9.73 -0.84 -2.13
N SER A 252 -10.53 -0.52 -3.13
CA SER A 252 -10.20 0.46 -4.17
C SER A 252 -10.96 1.74 -3.89
N SER A 253 -10.25 2.78 -3.46
CA SER A 253 -10.83 4.09 -3.18
C SER A 253 -10.57 5.03 -4.35
N PHE A 254 -11.62 5.73 -4.74
CA PHE A 254 -11.63 6.74 -5.80
C PHE A 254 -12.07 8.07 -5.20
N LEU A 255 -11.21 9.09 -5.21
CA LEU A 255 -11.51 10.42 -4.71
C LEU A 255 -11.34 11.44 -5.83
N ARG A 256 -12.38 12.22 -6.12
CA ARG A 256 -12.32 13.19 -7.21
C ARG A 256 -11.26 14.25 -6.94
N VAL A 257 -10.48 14.59 -7.96
CA VAL A 257 -9.27 15.43 -7.82
C VAL A 257 -9.61 16.81 -7.24
N ASP A 258 -10.69 17.43 -7.70
CA ASP A 258 -11.20 18.72 -7.22
C ASP A 258 -11.75 18.68 -5.77
N ALA A 259 -12.07 17.50 -5.25
CA ALA A 259 -12.54 17.29 -3.88
C ALA A 259 -11.37 17.08 -2.90
N ALA A 260 -10.23 16.61 -3.40
CA ALA A 260 -9.02 16.29 -2.64
C ALA A 260 -8.05 17.47 -2.56
N LEU A 261 -7.70 18.04 -3.71
CA LEU A 261 -6.63 19.02 -3.83
C LEU A 261 -7.04 20.36 -3.22
N SER A 262 -6.03 21.07 -2.77
CA SER A 262 -6.20 22.42 -2.27
C SER A 262 -5.35 23.41 -3.04
N ASP A 263 -5.40 24.66 -2.60
CA ASP A 263 -4.58 25.72 -3.14
C ASP A 263 -3.11 25.54 -2.67
N TYR A 264 -2.40 24.63 -3.35
CA TYR A 264 -1.04 24.19 -3.04
C TYR A 264 -0.01 24.79 -4.01
N GLU A 265 1.19 25.03 -3.47
CA GLU A 265 2.35 25.52 -4.21
C GLU A 265 3.36 24.36 -4.34
N PRO A 266 3.52 23.74 -5.53
CA PRO A 266 4.50 22.67 -5.75
C PRO A 266 5.92 23.12 -5.47
N LEU A 267 6.77 22.19 -5.03
CA LEU A 267 8.18 22.47 -4.76
C LEU A 267 9.07 21.43 -5.42
N ASP A 268 9.96 21.89 -6.29
CA ASP A 268 10.89 21.03 -7.02
C ASP A 268 11.94 20.43 -6.09
N TYR A 269 12.37 19.20 -6.40
CA TYR A 269 13.40 18.46 -5.68
C TYR A 269 14.52 17.91 -6.58
N PRO A 270 15.14 18.71 -7.45
CA PRO A 270 16.01 18.19 -8.50
C PRO A 270 17.37 17.76 -7.96
N ASP A 271 17.93 16.66 -8.45
CA ASP A 271 19.27 16.19 -8.01
C ASP A 271 20.38 17.19 -8.35
N ASN A 272 20.20 17.96 -9.43
CA ASN A 272 21.10 19.03 -9.86
C ASN A 272 20.30 20.32 -10.09
N ALA A 273 20.83 21.45 -9.64
CA ALA A 273 20.29 22.78 -9.93
C ALA A 273 21.15 23.46 -11.00
N ILE A 274 20.54 24.34 -11.81
CA ILE A 274 21.30 25.18 -12.74
C ILE A 274 22.20 26.11 -11.92
N ALA A 275 23.50 26.10 -12.22
CA ALA A 275 24.46 27.02 -11.64
C ALA A 275 24.06 28.45 -11.99
N ARG A 276 24.04 29.35 -11.00
CA ARG A 276 23.71 30.77 -11.21
C ARG A 276 24.91 31.65 -10.87
N ASP A 277 25.07 32.74 -11.61
CA ASP A 277 26.10 33.74 -11.36
C ASP A 277 25.76 34.64 -10.15
N GLY A 278 26.62 35.63 -9.87
CA GLY A 278 26.45 36.55 -8.74
C GLY A 278 25.20 37.45 -8.83
N ASP A 279 24.60 37.58 -10.01
CA ASP A 279 23.37 38.34 -10.26
C ASP A 279 22.12 37.43 -10.30
N GLY A 280 22.31 36.12 -10.10
CA GLY A 280 21.26 35.11 -10.09
C GLY A 280 20.84 34.61 -11.47
N ALA A 281 21.55 34.99 -12.54
CA ALA A 281 21.27 34.50 -13.89
C ALA A 281 21.90 33.11 -14.13
N PRO A 282 21.29 32.25 -14.96
CA PRO A 282 21.80 30.90 -15.21
C PRO A 282 23.12 30.93 -16.00
N VAL A 283 24.14 30.25 -15.47
CA VAL A 283 25.44 30.04 -16.12
C VAL A 283 25.26 29.10 -17.31
N ARG A 284 25.81 29.49 -18.46
CA ARG A 284 25.74 28.72 -19.71
C ARG A 284 27.13 28.20 -20.07
N VAL A 285 27.20 27.19 -20.92
CA VAL A 285 28.47 26.75 -21.52
C VAL A 285 28.48 27.05 -23.00
N VAL A 286 29.57 27.66 -23.45
CA VAL A 286 29.92 27.82 -24.86
C VAL A 286 31.19 27.04 -25.16
N TRP A 287 31.34 26.64 -26.42
CA TRP A 287 32.60 26.09 -26.92
C TRP A 287 33.48 27.25 -27.37
N ASP A 288 34.70 27.31 -26.87
CA ASP A 288 35.68 28.27 -27.37
C ASP A 288 36.29 27.83 -28.72
N GLU A 289 37.16 28.67 -29.28
CA GLU A 289 37.83 28.37 -30.56
C GLU A 289 38.78 27.16 -30.47
N ALA A 290 39.17 26.73 -29.25
CA ALA A 290 39.99 25.56 -29.02
C ALA A 290 39.16 24.27 -28.89
N GLY A 291 37.83 24.39 -28.83
CA GLY A 291 36.93 23.27 -28.61
C GLY A 291 36.83 22.85 -27.15
N ASP A 292 37.18 23.75 -26.21
CA ASP A 292 37.00 23.55 -24.78
C ASP A 292 35.66 24.14 -24.31
N ARG A 293 35.05 23.52 -23.29
CA ARG A 293 33.81 24.00 -22.66
C ARG A 293 34.14 25.16 -21.70
N VAL A 294 33.62 26.35 -21.96
CA VAL A 294 33.80 27.54 -21.12
C VAL A 294 32.46 27.99 -20.53
N ALA A 295 32.41 28.14 -19.21
CA ALA A 295 31.25 28.68 -18.52
C ALA A 295 31.17 30.22 -18.71
N VAL A 296 30.02 30.72 -19.14
CA VAL A 296 29.75 32.14 -19.42
C VAL A 296 28.45 32.60 -18.75
N ASP A 297 28.39 33.89 -18.42
CA ASP A 297 27.18 34.54 -17.95
C ASP A 297 26.18 34.78 -19.09
N GLU A 298 25.04 35.40 -18.80
CA GLU A 298 24.01 35.70 -19.81
C GLU A 298 24.51 36.62 -20.94
N SER A 299 25.53 37.44 -20.66
CA SER A 299 26.17 38.34 -21.62
C SER A 299 27.29 37.68 -22.45
N GLY A 300 27.59 36.41 -22.18
CA GLY A 300 28.64 35.65 -22.86
C GLY A 300 30.04 35.88 -22.29
N VAL A 301 30.17 36.50 -21.12
CA VAL A 301 31.46 36.75 -20.46
C VAL A 301 31.82 35.54 -19.59
N PRO A 302 33.07 35.03 -19.65
CA PRO A 302 33.49 33.88 -18.84
C PRO A 302 33.31 34.11 -17.34
N VAL A 303 32.61 33.20 -16.67
CA VAL A 303 32.38 33.27 -15.22
C VAL A 303 33.56 32.65 -14.49
N THR A 304 34.30 33.45 -13.74
CA THR A 304 35.31 32.94 -12.80
C THR A 304 34.63 32.65 -11.46
N GLY A 305 34.49 31.39 -11.08
CA GLY A 305 33.86 30.99 -9.82
C GLY A 305 34.55 31.59 -8.57
N PRO A 306 33.87 31.61 -7.41
CA PRO A 306 34.41 32.10 -6.14
C PRO A 306 35.45 31.10 -5.60
N GLY A 307 36.63 31.18 -6.19
CA GLY A 307 37.73 30.24 -6.03
C GLY A 307 38.75 30.59 -7.10
N GLY A 308 39.29 31.81 -7.02
CA GLY A 308 40.27 32.34 -7.97
C GLY A 308 41.40 31.35 -8.21
N GLY A 309 41.33 30.67 -9.33
CA GLY A 309 42.25 29.62 -9.69
C GLY A 309 41.83 29.04 -11.02
N SER A 310 42.59 29.38 -12.05
CA SER A 310 42.75 28.56 -13.24
C SER A 310 43.16 27.16 -12.79
N GLN A 311 42.20 26.32 -12.43
CA GLN A 311 42.36 24.89 -12.57
C GLN A 311 41.87 24.60 -13.98
N THR A 312 42.80 24.61 -14.94
CA THR A 312 42.82 23.57 -15.97
C THR A 312 42.34 22.28 -15.31
N PRO A 313 41.43 21.49 -15.93
CA PRO A 313 41.03 20.20 -15.38
C PRO A 313 42.29 19.36 -15.25
N ALA A 314 42.91 19.42 -14.08
CA ALA A 314 43.92 18.47 -13.68
C ALA A 314 43.11 17.20 -13.63
N THR A 315 43.35 16.35 -14.61
CA THR A 315 43.13 14.91 -14.58
C THR A 315 43.40 14.40 -13.16
N GLN A 316 42.38 14.43 -12.31
CA GLN A 316 42.31 13.68 -11.07
C GLN A 316 41.55 12.43 -11.47
N PRO A 317 42.25 11.31 -11.73
CA PRO A 317 41.61 10.06 -12.12
C PRO A 317 40.98 9.36 -10.91
N SER A 318 40.27 10.09 -10.04
CA SER A 318 39.73 9.53 -8.80
C SER A 318 38.21 9.41 -8.78
N ASN A 319 37.48 9.98 -9.74
CA ASN A 319 36.07 9.66 -9.90
C ASN A 319 35.62 9.69 -11.37
N PRO A 320 35.57 8.55 -12.07
CA PRO A 320 35.03 8.48 -13.44
C PRO A 320 33.52 8.79 -13.52
N TYR A 321 32.87 9.05 -12.39
CA TYR A 321 31.46 9.46 -12.28
C TYR A 321 31.28 10.93 -11.87
N ALA A 322 32.35 11.72 -11.77
CA ALA A 322 32.22 13.16 -11.56
C ALA A 322 31.72 13.82 -12.86
N ILE A 323 30.53 14.41 -12.81
CA ILE A 323 30.02 15.28 -13.87
C ILE A 323 30.73 16.62 -13.69
N ASP A 324 31.84 16.82 -14.40
CA ASP A 324 32.51 18.12 -14.50
C ASP A 324 31.72 19.06 -15.43
N ASP A 325 30.42 19.23 -15.15
CA ASP A 325 29.56 20.17 -15.88
C ASP A 325 29.41 21.46 -15.07
N PRO A 326 30.06 22.57 -15.49
CA PRO A 326 30.01 23.82 -14.75
C PRO A 326 28.65 24.53 -14.81
N THR A 327 27.69 24.05 -15.61
CA THR A 327 26.31 24.59 -15.62
C THR A 327 25.41 23.96 -14.57
N LEU A 328 25.85 22.89 -13.89
CA LEU A 328 25.03 22.15 -12.94
C LEU A 328 25.73 22.09 -11.57
N VAL A 329 25.00 22.45 -10.53
CA VAL A 329 25.43 22.26 -9.14
C VAL A 329 24.65 21.08 -8.58
N ARG A 330 25.37 20.02 -8.18
CA ARG A 330 24.76 18.92 -7.45
C ARG A 330 24.25 19.45 -6.11
N VAL A 331 22.96 19.31 -5.85
CA VAL A 331 22.41 19.72 -4.56
C VAL A 331 22.88 18.69 -3.52
N PRO A 332 23.47 19.11 -2.38
CA PRO A 332 24.02 18.17 -1.41
C PRO A 332 22.94 17.19 -0.92
N MET A 333 23.24 15.90 -1.05
CA MET A 333 22.29 14.82 -0.74
C MET A 333 21.80 14.86 0.72
N PHE A 334 22.65 15.33 1.65
CA PHE A 334 22.31 15.40 3.07
C PHE A 334 21.56 16.69 3.48
N ASP A 335 21.66 17.77 2.70
CA ASP A 335 20.89 19.02 2.94
C ASP A 335 19.38 18.82 2.65
N LYS A 336 19.06 17.70 2.03
CA LYS A 336 17.74 17.28 1.57
C LYS A 336 17.13 16.15 2.41
N PHE A 337 17.87 15.61 3.36
CA PHE A 337 17.44 14.49 4.19
C PHE A 337 16.13 14.83 4.94
N GLY A 338 15.07 14.05 4.71
CA GLY A 338 13.78 14.20 5.39
C GLY A 338 12.54 14.28 4.49
N TYR A 339 12.71 14.37 3.16
CA TYR A 339 11.58 14.38 2.23
C TYR A 339 11.54 13.15 1.33
N PHE A 340 10.36 12.58 1.17
CA PHE A 340 10.04 11.71 0.04
C PHE A 340 9.81 12.56 -1.22
N ARG A 341 9.99 11.95 -2.39
CA ARG A 341 9.81 12.63 -3.67
C ARG A 341 8.91 11.83 -4.61
N THR A 342 8.07 12.53 -5.36
CA THR A 342 7.44 12.02 -6.56
C THR A 342 8.41 12.20 -7.72
N GLU A 343 8.62 11.12 -8.47
CA GLU A 343 9.49 11.09 -9.65
C GLU A 343 8.66 10.77 -10.89
N ARG A 344 8.80 11.57 -11.94
CA ARG A 344 8.24 11.25 -13.26
C ARG A 344 9.34 11.23 -14.29
N TYR A 345 9.42 10.09 -14.98
CA TYR A 345 10.35 9.86 -16.08
C TYR A 345 9.89 10.64 -17.29
N SER A 346 10.81 11.05 -18.16
CA SER A 346 10.48 11.68 -19.44
C SER A 346 11.18 10.98 -20.59
N TYR A 347 10.50 10.94 -21.73
CA TYR A 347 10.96 10.33 -22.98
C TYR A 347 11.29 11.39 -24.03
N ASP A 348 12.43 11.21 -24.69
CA ASP A 348 12.82 11.92 -25.90
C ASP A 348 12.89 10.95 -27.09
N ASP A 349 12.33 11.34 -28.24
CA ASP A 349 12.24 10.49 -29.44
C ASP A 349 13.59 10.01 -30.01
N LEU A 350 14.68 10.75 -29.75
CA LEU A 350 16.02 10.43 -30.24
C LEU A 350 16.87 9.73 -29.19
N TYR A 351 16.67 10.05 -27.91
CA TYR A 351 17.54 9.63 -26.81
C TYR A 351 16.90 8.63 -25.84
N GLY A 352 15.60 8.37 -25.95
CA GLY A 352 14.84 7.49 -25.05
C GLY A 352 14.54 8.18 -23.72
N GLU A 353 14.51 7.40 -22.63
CA GLU A 353 14.39 7.99 -21.29
C GLU A 353 15.62 8.82 -20.92
N VAL A 354 15.40 10.08 -20.59
CA VAL A 354 16.47 11.03 -20.27
C VAL A 354 16.36 11.52 -18.83
N GLU A 355 17.39 11.22 -18.04
CA GLU A 355 17.53 11.63 -16.63
C GLU A 355 17.39 13.15 -16.44
N SER A 356 17.88 13.94 -17.40
CA SER A 356 17.90 15.41 -17.32
C SER A 356 16.52 16.06 -17.45
N ASP A 357 15.52 15.33 -17.94
CA ASP A 357 14.15 15.82 -18.12
C ASP A 357 13.17 15.16 -17.12
N ARG A 358 13.71 14.49 -16.08
CA ARG A 358 12.90 13.93 -15.00
C ARG A 358 12.33 15.05 -14.13
N ILE A 359 11.05 14.90 -13.80
CA ILE A 359 10.36 15.80 -12.87
C ILE A 359 10.52 15.23 -11.47
N TYR A 360 11.01 16.06 -10.55
CA TYR A 360 11.19 15.74 -9.14
C TYR A 360 10.39 16.70 -8.28
N LEU A 361 9.42 16.20 -7.53
CA LEU A 361 8.58 17.01 -6.65
C LEU A 361 8.72 16.52 -5.20
N ILE A 362 8.77 17.45 -4.26
CA ILE A 362 8.72 17.12 -2.83
C ILE A 362 7.30 16.67 -2.47
N ASN A 363 7.20 15.54 -1.77
CA ASN A 363 5.95 15.12 -1.15
C ASN A 363 5.75 15.92 0.15
N ARG A 364 4.75 16.80 0.17
CA ARG A 364 4.53 17.72 1.29
C ARG A 364 3.05 18.03 1.50
N TRP A 365 2.65 18.10 2.77
CA TRP A 365 1.34 18.58 3.18
C TRP A 365 1.12 20.06 2.88
N ASN A 366 -0.06 20.42 2.36
CA ASN A 366 -0.50 21.81 2.37
C ASN A 366 -1.09 22.21 3.73
N ILE A 367 -0.31 22.93 4.52
CA ILE A 367 -0.72 23.42 5.85
C ILE A 367 -1.43 24.78 5.79
N TRP A 368 -1.77 25.28 4.61
CA TRP A 368 -2.42 26.58 4.41
C TRP A 368 -3.82 26.40 3.81
N GLN A 369 -4.80 27.16 4.33
CA GLN A 369 -6.15 27.17 3.76
C GLN A 369 -6.19 27.82 2.37
N GLN A 370 -5.31 28.81 2.16
CA GLN A 370 -5.16 29.54 0.91
C GLN A 370 -3.69 29.96 0.76
N SER A 371 -3.11 29.65 -0.38
CA SER A 371 -1.73 29.97 -0.74
C SER A 371 -1.64 31.10 -1.77
N HIS A 372 -2.66 31.31 -2.59
CA HIS A 372 -2.70 32.29 -3.67
C HIS A 372 -3.88 33.25 -3.54
N ASP A 373 -3.73 34.48 -4.02
CA ASP A 373 -4.81 35.47 -4.11
C ASP A 373 -5.74 35.20 -5.31
N ALA A 374 -6.78 36.04 -5.47
CA ALA A 374 -7.73 35.92 -6.57
C ALA A 374 -7.13 36.14 -7.97
N GLN A 375 -5.89 36.63 -8.06
CA GLN A 375 -5.13 36.82 -9.29
C GLN A 375 -4.12 35.69 -9.52
N GLY A 376 -4.02 34.72 -8.61
CA GLY A 376 -3.10 33.58 -8.67
C GLY A 376 -1.68 33.89 -8.17
N ALA A 377 -1.45 35.05 -7.54
CA ALA A 377 -0.15 35.38 -6.96
C ALA A 377 -0.03 34.79 -5.54
N PRO A 378 1.16 34.30 -5.14
CA PRO A 378 1.33 33.70 -3.82
C PRO A 378 1.14 34.74 -2.70
N LEU A 379 0.29 34.42 -1.73
CA LEU A 379 0.09 35.21 -0.54
C LEU A 379 1.34 35.16 0.35
N PRO A 380 1.77 36.30 0.94
CA PRO A 380 2.80 36.30 1.97
C PRO A 380 2.41 35.36 3.13
N TYR A 381 3.34 34.56 3.65
CA TYR A 381 3.05 33.60 4.72
C TYR A 381 2.35 34.22 5.93
N ALA A 382 2.73 35.46 6.32
CA ALA A 382 2.08 36.19 7.41
C ALA A 382 0.56 36.42 7.23
N GLN A 383 0.04 36.30 6.00
CA GLN A 383 -1.38 36.44 5.66
C GLN A 383 -2.09 35.09 5.49
N ARG A 384 -1.35 33.97 5.46
CA ARG A 384 -1.93 32.64 5.29
C ARG A 384 -2.51 32.12 6.61
N GLN A 385 -3.63 31.42 6.52
CA GLN A 385 -4.27 30.77 7.66
C GLN A 385 -3.94 29.28 7.66
N VAL A 386 -3.69 28.71 8.85
CA VAL A 386 -3.36 27.30 9.01
C VAL A 386 -4.54 26.41 8.64
N ARG A 387 -4.27 25.37 7.87
CA ARG A 387 -5.15 24.24 7.62
C ARG A 387 -4.66 23.05 8.47
N PRO A 388 -5.48 22.49 9.38
CA PRO A 388 -5.07 21.36 10.18
C PRO A 388 -4.98 20.07 9.34
N ILE A 389 -3.99 19.26 9.64
CA ILE A 389 -3.81 17.89 9.19
C ILE A 389 -4.43 16.99 10.27
N ILE A 390 -5.47 16.24 9.89
CA ILE A 390 -6.26 15.45 10.83
C ILE A 390 -6.03 13.98 10.54
N TYR A 391 -5.58 13.25 11.57
CA TYR A 391 -5.48 11.80 11.56
C TYR A 391 -6.56 11.18 12.43
N TYR A 392 -7.12 10.05 12.01
CA TYR A 392 -8.14 9.32 12.73
C TYR A 392 -7.58 8.01 13.29
N LEU A 393 -7.96 7.68 14.52
CA LEU A 393 -7.63 6.40 15.13
C LEU A 393 -8.45 5.26 14.49
N SER A 394 -7.97 4.02 14.60
CA SER A 394 -8.80 2.86 14.28
C SER A 394 -9.93 2.71 15.31
N PRO A 395 -11.08 2.10 14.94
CA PRO A 395 -12.21 1.92 15.87
C PRO A 395 -11.85 1.13 17.13
N ASP A 396 -10.86 0.25 17.03
CA ASP A 396 -10.38 -0.67 18.07
C ASP A 396 -9.06 -0.23 18.71
N PHE A 397 -8.69 1.05 18.58
CA PHE A 397 -7.43 1.57 19.10
C PHE A 397 -7.29 1.32 20.63
N PRO A 398 -6.16 0.76 21.11
CA PRO A 398 -6.00 0.40 22.52
C PRO A 398 -6.01 1.62 23.45
N ALA A 399 -6.89 1.59 24.45
CA ALA A 399 -7.01 2.68 25.43
C ALA A 399 -5.71 2.91 26.21
N GLU A 400 -4.91 1.87 26.44
CA GLU A 400 -3.65 1.96 27.19
C GLU A 400 -2.54 2.73 26.45
N LEU A 401 -2.70 2.91 25.13
CA LEU A 401 -1.78 3.62 24.25
C LEU A 401 -2.20 5.05 23.94
N MET A 402 -3.37 5.50 24.41
CA MET A 402 -3.82 6.89 24.22
C MET A 402 -2.80 7.94 24.68
N PRO A 403 -2.13 7.80 25.85
CA PRO A 403 -1.08 8.74 26.24
C PRO A 403 0.10 8.79 25.26
N ALA A 404 0.44 7.66 24.63
CA ALA A 404 1.53 7.58 23.66
C ALA A 404 1.15 8.27 22.34
N VAL A 405 -0.10 8.12 21.89
CA VAL A 405 -0.64 8.85 20.74
C VAL A 405 -0.68 10.36 21.00
N GLU A 406 -1.13 10.78 22.17
CA GLU A 406 -1.18 12.20 22.55
C GLU A 406 0.23 12.80 22.52
N GLN A 407 1.21 12.10 23.10
CA GLN A 407 2.60 12.52 23.04
C GLN A 407 3.15 12.59 21.61
N MET A 408 2.93 11.55 20.79
CA MET A 408 3.33 11.54 19.38
C MET A 408 2.72 12.73 18.62
N THR A 409 1.43 13.00 18.85
CA THR A 409 0.70 14.12 18.26
C THR A 409 1.34 15.45 18.64
N ASP A 410 1.68 15.63 19.91
CA ASP A 410 2.36 16.84 20.40
C ASP A 410 3.75 17.03 19.77
N GLU A 411 4.53 15.95 19.65
CA GLU A 411 5.87 15.97 19.05
C GLU A 411 5.83 16.33 17.56
N TRP A 412 4.89 15.74 16.80
CA TRP A 412 4.69 16.09 15.39
C TRP A 412 4.22 17.54 15.26
N ASN A 413 3.20 17.91 16.04
CA ASN A 413 2.62 19.25 16.02
C ASN A 413 3.64 20.33 16.40
N GLN A 414 4.59 20.05 17.30
CA GLN A 414 5.65 21.00 17.67
C GLN A 414 6.46 21.42 16.43
N SER A 415 6.91 20.46 15.63
CA SER A 415 7.72 20.73 14.42
C SER A 415 6.95 21.59 13.39
N PHE A 416 5.65 21.29 13.21
CA PHE A 416 4.80 22.08 12.33
C PHE A 416 4.51 23.48 12.89
N ARG A 417 4.25 23.61 14.20
CA ARG A 417 4.04 24.92 14.85
C ARG A 417 5.29 25.78 14.78
N ASP A 418 6.48 25.21 14.96
CA ASP A 418 7.74 25.93 14.81
C ASP A 418 7.94 26.43 13.37
N THR A 419 7.54 25.63 12.38
CA THR A 419 7.52 26.02 10.96
C THR A 419 6.57 27.18 10.72
N VAL A 420 5.32 27.10 11.20
CA VAL A 420 4.33 28.19 11.06
C VAL A 420 4.82 29.46 11.77
N ARG A 421 5.35 29.35 13.00
CA ARG A 421 5.94 30.49 13.73
C ARG A 421 7.02 31.17 12.90
N THR A 422 7.92 30.39 12.32
CA THR A 422 9.04 30.90 11.52
C THR A 422 8.57 31.60 10.25
N LEU A 423 7.61 31.02 9.53
CA LEU A 423 7.12 31.57 8.26
C LEU A 423 6.20 32.79 8.45
N THR A 424 5.38 32.80 9.49
CA THR A 424 4.32 33.81 9.68
C THR A 424 4.68 34.90 10.69
N GLY A 425 5.66 34.65 11.58
CA GLY A 425 5.96 35.51 12.71
C GLY A 425 4.93 35.45 13.85
N GLN A 426 3.94 34.55 13.79
CA GLN A 426 2.96 34.38 14.86
C GLN A 426 3.61 33.77 16.11
N ALA A 427 3.47 34.43 17.27
CA ALA A 427 4.07 33.93 18.51
C ALA A 427 3.52 32.56 18.94
N GLU A 428 2.19 32.41 18.87
CA GLU A 428 1.46 31.19 19.24
C GLU A 428 0.59 30.70 18.07
N PRO A 429 1.17 29.95 17.12
CA PRO A 429 0.40 29.34 16.03
C PRO A 429 -0.64 28.35 16.56
N PRO A 430 -1.80 28.18 15.89
CA PRO A 430 -2.75 27.11 16.20
C PRO A 430 -2.12 25.72 16.01
N ALA A 431 -2.81 24.68 16.48
CA ALA A 431 -2.41 23.31 16.16
C ALA A 431 -2.48 23.09 14.63
N VAL A 432 -1.43 22.48 14.09
CA VAL A 432 -1.36 22.09 12.67
C VAL A 432 -1.65 20.60 12.53
N PHE A 433 -1.22 19.78 13.50
CA PHE A 433 -1.44 18.34 13.48
C PHE A 433 -2.40 17.95 14.61
N GLU A 434 -3.42 17.16 14.28
CA GLU A 434 -4.45 16.71 15.20
C GLU A 434 -4.75 15.22 15.03
N VAL A 435 -4.94 14.50 16.13
CA VAL A 435 -5.49 13.14 16.13
C VAL A 435 -6.89 13.13 16.72
N ARG A 436 -7.81 12.41 16.07
CA ARG A 436 -9.21 12.29 16.47
C ARG A 436 -9.62 10.82 16.62
N PRO A 437 -10.55 10.50 17.53
CA PRO A 437 -11.13 9.16 17.58
C PRO A 437 -11.93 8.89 16.30
N ASN A 438 -12.02 7.60 15.93
CA ASN A 438 -12.86 7.17 14.83
C ASN A 438 -14.33 7.53 15.09
N SER A 439 -15.06 7.97 14.06
CA SER A 439 -16.47 8.30 14.15
C SER A 439 -17.39 7.07 14.02
N GLN A 440 -16.84 5.85 13.93
CA GLN A 440 -17.62 4.63 13.79
C GLN A 440 -18.62 4.49 14.94
N ARG A 441 -19.85 4.09 14.61
CA ARG A 441 -20.87 3.73 15.59
C ARG A 441 -21.41 2.36 15.25
N VAL A 442 -21.44 1.50 16.26
CA VAL A 442 -22.03 0.17 16.19
C VAL A 442 -23.19 0.06 17.16
N ASP A 443 -24.20 -0.73 16.80
CA ASP A 443 -25.24 -1.14 17.71
C ASP A 443 -24.63 -2.06 18.79
N PRO A 444 -24.74 -1.73 20.08
CA PRO A 444 -24.10 -2.49 21.14
C PRO A 444 -24.72 -3.89 21.38
N GLU A 445 -25.94 -4.15 20.91
CA GLU A 445 -26.64 -5.42 21.09
C GLU A 445 -26.43 -6.35 19.89
N THR A 446 -26.50 -5.82 18.67
CA THR A 446 -26.39 -6.61 17.44
C THR A 446 -24.96 -6.64 16.87
N GLY A 447 -24.13 -5.65 17.20
CA GLY A 447 -22.82 -5.43 16.58
C GLY A 447 -22.89 -4.81 15.17
N GLU A 448 -24.08 -4.41 14.74
CA GLU A 448 -24.34 -3.82 13.42
C GLU A 448 -23.67 -2.44 13.29
N VAL A 449 -23.03 -2.16 12.16
CA VAL A 449 -22.38 -0.85 11.93
C VAL A 449 -23.43 0.19 11.51
N LEU A 450 -23.81 1.07 12.44
CA LEU A 450 -24.76 2.16 12.21
C LEU A 450 -24.12 3.35 11.47
N GLN A 451 -22.82 3.55 11.66
CA GLN A 451 -22.01 4.52 10.95
C GLN A 451 -20.64 3.91 10.72
N ARG A 452 -20.22 3.84 9.44
CA ARG A 452 -18.96 3.21 9.02
C ARG A 452 -17.72 3.80 9.70
N GLY A 453 -17.67 5.13 9.81
CA GLY A 453 -16.50 5.88 10.27
C GLY A 453 -15.40 5.98 9.21
N GLU A 454 -14.24 6.48 9.62
CA GLU A 454 -13.04 6.61 8.79
C GLU A 454 -12.36 5.25 8.70
N ALA A 455 -12.63 4.50 7.64
CA ALA A 455 -12.19 3.12 7.51
C ALA A 455 -10.87 2.99 6.74
N ILE A 456 -10.07 1.97 7.07
CA ILE A 456 -8.76 1.70 6.46
C ILE A 456 -8.78 1.77 4.92
N GLY A 457 -7.87 2.55 4.34
CA GLY A 457 -7.76 2.73 2.88
C GLY A 457 -8.69 3.78 2.27
N ASP A 458 -9.60 4.37 3.03
CA ASP A 458 -10.45 5.48 2.58
C ASP A 458 -9.62 6.74 2.33
N LEU A 459 -9.44 7.10 1.05
CA LEU A 459 -8.58 8.22 0.61
C LEU A 459 -9.04 9.61 1.10
N ARG A 460 -10.22 9.72 1.73
CA ARG A 460 -10.70 10.99 2.30
C ARG A 460 -10.01 11.32 3.63
N TYR A 461 -9.43 10.34 4.30
CA TYR A 461 -8.95 10.45 5.66
C TYR A 461 -7.51 9.99 5.79
N SER A 462 -6.80 10.58 6.77
CA SER A 462 -5.50 10.10 7.22
C SER A 462 -5.68 9.31 8.51
N HIS A 463 -4.84 8.31 8.76
CA HIS A 463 -5.06 7.39 9.88
C HIS A 463 -3.81 7.18 10.74
N VAL A 464 -4.00 7.08 12.05
CA VAL A 464 -3.10 6.34 12.95
C VAL A 464 -3.81 5.03 13.24
N TRP A 465 -3.47 3.99 12.48
CA TRP A 465 -4.27 2.77 12.43
C TRP A 465 -3.62 1.63 13.22
N TRP A 466 -4.32 1.11 14.22
CA TRP A 466 -3.88 -0.08 14.96
C TRP A 466 -4.29 -1.35 14.20
N VAL A 467 -3.30 -2.13 13.79
CA VAL A 467 -3.51 -3.46 13.21
C VAL A 467 -3.32 -4.48 14.32
N ASP A 468 -4.40 -4.90 14.99
CA ASP A 468 -4.31 -5.85 16.09
C ASP A 468 -3.92 -7.27 15.63
N GLN A 469 -4.26 -7.60 14.39
CA GLN A 469 -4.02 -8.93 13.82
C GLN A 469 -2.53 -9.19 13.61
N PRO A 470 -2.05 -10.42 13.87
CA PRO A 470 -0.68 -10.78 13.55
C PRO A 470 -0.46 -10.83 12.04
N THR A 471 0.73 -10.45 11.59
CA THR A 471 1.17 -10.54 10.19
C THR A 471 2.43 -11.38 10.10
N ARG A 472 2.61 -12.16 9.02
CA ARG A 472 3.82 -12.98 8.85
C ARG A 472 5.07 -12.14 8.58
N VAL A 473 4.87 -11.00 7.94
CA VAL A 473 5.93 -10.11 7.46
C VAL A 473 6.72 -9.48 8.63
N GLY A 474 6.13 -9.46 9.84
CA GLY A 474 6.84 -9.04 11.06
C GLY A 474 7.08 -7.53 11.15
N LEU A 475 6.15 -6.74 10.59
CA LEU A 475 6.20 -5.28 10.65
C LEU A 475 5.94 -4.76 12.07
N LEU A 476 6.60 -3.65 12.43
CA LEU A 476 6.30 -2.86 13.63
C LEU A 476 5.46 -1.63 13.28
N GLY A 477 5.79 -0.96 12.18
CA GLY A 477 5.01 0.13 11.62
C GLY A 477 5.21 0.28 10.11
N TYR A 478 4.24 0.89 9.44
CA TYR A 478 4.25 1.20 8.00
C TYR A 478 3.54 2.53 7.75
N GLY A 479 4.16 3.44 6.99
CA GLY A 479 3.73 4.84 6.90
C GLY A 479 3.57 5.40 5.48
N PRO A 480 2.65 4.89 4.65
CA PRO A 480 2.47 5.37 3.28
C PRO A 480 1.78 6.75 3.24
N SER A 481 2.07 7.52 2.18
CA SER A 481 1.39 8.78 1.91
C SER A 481 0.77 8.78 0.51
N ALA A 482 -0.40 9.39 0.38
CA ALA A 482 -1.06 9.68 -0.87
C ALA A 482 -0.65 11.08 -1.33
N ALA A 483 0.34 11.13 -2.23
CA ALA A 483 0.79 12.36 -2.87
C ALA A 483 0.21 12.46 -4.29
N ASP A 484 -0.22 13.65 -4.70
CA ASP A 484 -0.62 13.90 -6.08
C ASP A 484 0.59 13.78 -7.02
N PRO A 485 0.57 12.88 -8.02
CA PRO A 485 1.69 12.69 -8.94
C PRO A 485 1.99 13.93 -9.80
N VAL A 486 1.11 14.94 -9.86
CA VAL A 486 1.35 16.17 -10.63
C VAL A 486 1.99 17.28 -9.80
N THR A 487 1.70 17.36 -8.50
CA THR A 487 2.09 18.51 -7.67
C THR A 487 2.99 18.13 -6.49
N GLY A 488 2.97 16.87 -6.04
CA GLY A 488 3.61 16.44 -4.79
C GLY A 488 2.80 16.82 -3.53
N GLU A 489 1.58 17.35 -3.66
CA GLU A 489 0.72 17.62 -2.50
C GLU A 489 0.33 16.29 -1.83
N ILE A 490 0.67 16.12 -0.56
CA ILE A 490 0.10 15.05 0.26
C ILE A 490 -1.31 15.47 0.66
N PHE A 491 -2.31 14.65 0.35
CA PHE A 491 -3.71 14.91 0.70
C PHE A 491 -4.30 13.86 1.66
N ALA A 492 -3.68 12.68 1.76
CA ALA A 492 -3.97 11.67 2.78
C ALA A 492 -2.68 10.91 3.14
N ALA A 493 -2.59 10.36 4.35
CA ALA A 493 -1.50 9.45 4.71
C ALA A 493 -1.90 8.55 5.89
N ASP A 494 -1.26 7.40 5.97
CA ASP A 494 -1.55 6.40 6.99
C ASP A 494 -0.30 6.11 7.80
N ALA A 495 -0.47 5.91 9.10
CA ALA A 495 0.53 5.41 10.03
C ALA A 495 -0.04 4.13 10.63
N PHE A 496 0.32 2.99 10.06
CA PHE A 496 -0.05 1.68 10.55
C PHE A 496 0.89 1.25 11.68
N ILE A 497 0.31 0.82 12.80
CA ILE A 497 1.03 0.24 13.93
C ILE A 497 0.57 -1.20 14.11
N TYR A 498 1.51 -2.14 14.04
CA TYR A 498 1.18 -3.56 14.07
C TYR A 498 1.23 -4.09 15.50
N GLY A 499 0.04 -4.16 16.10
CA GLY A 499 -0.12 -4.43 17.51
C GLY A 499 0.36 -5.79 17.98
N ALA A 500 0.22 -6.82 17.13
CA ALA A 500 0.81 -8.12 17.41
C ALA A 500 2.34 -8.07 17.47
N GLY A 501 2.97 -7.31 16.55
CA GLY A 501 4.40 -7.04 16.56
C GLY A 501 4.81 -6.30 17.83
N VAL A 502 4.15 -5.19 18.15
CA VAL A 502 4.40 -4.42 19.39
C VAL A 502 4.35 -5.34 20.62
N ARG A 503 3.32 -6.18 20.73
CA ARG A 503 3.18 -7.14 21.86
C ARG A 503 4.27 -8.21 21.87
N GLU A 504 4.67 -8.71 20.70
CA GLU A 504 5.77 -9.67 20.57
C GLU A 504 7.09 -9.06 21.05
N TYR A 505 7.44 -7.87 20.55
CA TYR A 505 8.65 -7.15 20.96
C TYR A 505 8.60 -6.73 22.43
N ALA A 506 7.44 -6.34 22.97
CA ALA A 506 7.29 -6.04 24.39
C ALA A 506 7.48 -7.29 25.26
N ALA A 507 6.95 -8.45 24.85
CA ALA A 507 7.16 -9.71 25.57
C ALA A 507 8.63 -10.15 25.55
N HIS A 508 9.27 -9.99 24.39
CA HIS A 508 10.70 -10.20 24.18
C HIS A 508 11.56 -9.28 25.03
N GLY A 509 11.23 -7.98 25.09
CA GLY A 509 11.88 -7.00 25.94
C GLY A 509 11.73 -7.32 27.43
N ARG A 510 10.53 -7.71 27.87
CA ARG A 510 10.29 -8.16 29.26
C ARG A 510 11.23 -9.30 29.65
N ASP A 511 11.36 -10.33 28.81
CA ASP A 511 12.25 -11.47 29.11
C ASP A 511 13.73 -11.04 29.22
N ILE A 512 14.17 -10.07 28.41
CA ILE A 512 15.51 -9.48 28.52
C ILE A 512 15.67 -8.68 29.81
N ILE A 513 14.69 -7.85 30.17
CA ILE A 513 14.69 -7.07 31.41
C ILE A 513 14.71 -8.00 32.62
N ASP A 514 13.89 -9.04 32.61
CA ASP A 514 13.83 -10.04 33.67
C ASP A 514 15.13 -10.84 33.79
N LEU A 515 15.82 -11.11 32.67
CA LEU A 515 17.16 -11.70 32.68
C LEU A 515 18.19 -10.76 33.32
N ILE A 516 18.23 -9.48 32.91
CA ILE A 516 19.15 -8.47 33.45
C ILE A 516 18.95 -8.29 34.96
N ASN A 517 17.70 -8.24 35.39
CA ASN A 517 17.32 -8.05 36.79
C ASN A 517 17.39 -9.35 37.61
N GLY A 518 17.85 -10.45 37.03
CA GLY A 518 18.03 -11.75 37.72
C GLY A 518 16.75 -12.46 38.10
N ARG A 519 15.61 -12.10 37.48
CA ARG A 519 14.30 -12.75 37.66
C ARG A 519 14.16 -14.03 36.83
N ILE A 520 14.88 -14.12 35.71
CA ILE A 520 15.01 -15.33 34.88
C ILE A 520 16.46 -15.79 34.88
N ASP A 521 16.68 -17.09 35.06
CA ASP A 521 18.00 -17.69 34.95
C ASP A 521 18.45 -17.79 33.47
N PRO A 522 19.71 -17.44 33.12
CA PRO A 522 20.20 -17.50 31.75
C PRO A 522 20.09 -18.89 31.10
N GLU A 523 20.26 -19.97 31.86
CA GLU A 523 20.14 -21.33 31.35
C GLU A 523 18.68 -21.69 31.05
N THR A 524 17.75 -21.29 31.93
CA THR A 524 16.30 -21.41 31.70
C THR A 524 15.86 -20.66 30.43
N LEU A 525 16.35 -19.43 30.21
CA LEU A 525 16.09 -18.67 29.00
C LEU A 525 16.69 -19.35 27.76
N ALA A 526 17.94 -19.83 27.86
CA ALA A 526 18.62 -20.53 26.78
C ALA A 526 17.98 -21.89 26.40
N GLN A 527 17.21 -22.49 27.31
CA GLN A 527 16.48 -23.73 27.05
C GLN A 527 15.00 -23.48 26.64
N GLY A 528 14.56 -22.21 26.65
CA GLY A 528 13.18 -21.79 26.39
C GLY A 528 12.19 -22.33 27.42
N GLU A 529 12.64 -22.60 28.65
CA GLU A 529 11.81 -23.19 29.70
C GLU A 529 10.77 -22.21 30.25
N ASN A 530 11.11 -20.93 30.32
CA ASN A 530 10.19 -19.83 30.65
C ASN A 530 8.97 -19.83 29.70
N VAL A 531 9.21 -19.93 28.39
CA VAL A 531 8.15 -19.98 27.37
C VAL A 531 7.33 -21.27 27.49
N LYS A 532 7.99 -22.42 27.67
CA LYS A 532 7.30 -23.71 27.84
C LYS A 532 6.39 -23.71 29.08
N ALA A 533 6.86 -23.15 30.19
CA ALA A 533 6.10 -23.03 31.43
C ALA A 533 4.89 -22.11 31.24
N TYR A 534 5.08 -20.97 30.60
CA TYR A 534 3.98 -20.04 30.27
C TYR A 534 2.91 -20.71 29.39
N ILE A 535 3.30 -21.39 28.31
CA ILE A 535 2.36 -22.12 27.44
C ILE A 535 1.65 -23.25 28.20
N ALA A 536 2.35 -23.95 29.10
CA ALA A 536 1.74 -24.98 29.94
C ALA A 536 0.68 -24.38 30.90
N GLN A 537 0.95 -23.22 31.49
CA GLN A 537 0.00 -22.49 32.33
C GLN A 537 -1.23 -22.02 31.54
N LEU A 538 -1.05 -21.49 30.33
CA LEU A 538 -2.16 -21.14 29.44
C LEU A 538 -3.04 -22.35 29.12
N ARG A 539 -2.42 -23.49 28.79
CA ARG A 539 -3.15 -24.75 28.52
C ARG A 539 -3.87 -25.28 29.75
N ALA A 540 -3.38 -25.00 30.95
CA ALA A 540 -4.00 -25.36 32.22
C ALA A 540 -5.14 -24.40 32.65
N GLY A 541 -5.50 -23.41 31.83
CA GLY A 541 -6.61 -22.48 32.10
C GLY A 541 -6.21 -21.19 32.81
N GLY A 542 -4.91 -20.86 32.84
CA GLY A 542 -4.37 -19.73 33.62
C GLY A 542 -4.57 -18.32 33.06
N ALA A 543 -4.96 -18.13 31.79
CA ALA A 543 -5.39 -16.84 31.27
C ALA A 543 -6.23 -17.00 30.00
N LYS A 544 -7.10 -16.03 29.72
CA LYS A 544 -7.99 -15.96 28.54
C LYS A 544 -7.19 -15.85 27.23
N SER A 545 -6.52 -16.90 26.81
CA SER A 545 -6.17 -17.07 25.41
C SER A 545 -7.49 -17.14 24.64
N LYS A 546 -7.79 -16.14 23.79
CA LYS A 546 -8.83 -16.20 22.75
C LYS A 546 -8.44 -17.28 21.72
N ALA A 547 -8.31 -18.53 22.14
CA ALA A 547 -8.34 -19.63 21.20
C ALA A 547 -9.76 -19.62 20.62
N ARG A 548 -9.89 -19.37 19.31
CA ARG A 548 -11.21 -19.32 18.67
C ARG A 548 -12.02 -20.54 19.12
N SER A 549 -13.20 -20.29 19.68
CA SER A 549 -14.11 -21.35 20.10
C SER A 549 -14.41 -22.25 18.91
N MET A 550 -14.84 -23.49 19.16
CA MET A 550 -15.25 -24.36 18.05
C MET A 550 -16.38 -23.76 17.23
N ASP A 551 -17.21 -22.90 17.83
CA ASP A 551 -18.29 -22.19 17.15
C ASP A 551 -17.75 -21.01 16.34
N GLU A 552 -16.74 -20.28 16.81
CA GLU A 552 -16.04 -19.23 16.03
C GLU A 552 -15.24 -19.82 14.86
N ARG A 553 -14.68 -21.02 15.02
CA ARG A 553 -14.03 -21.77 13.93
C ARG A 553 -15.04 -22.26 12.90
N ARG A 554 -16.22 -22.68 13.36
CA ARG A 554 -17.34 -23.05 12.48
C ARG A 554 -17.91 -21.83 11.77
N ALA A 555 -18.02 -20.69 12.45
CA ALA A 555 -18.44 -19.41 11.88
C ALA A 555 -17.44 -18.90 10.84
N PHE A 556 -16.14 -19.03 11.10
CA PHE A 556 -15.08 -18.77 10.11
C PHE A 556 -15.19 -19.72 8.91
N ALA A 557 -15.40 -21.02 9.15
CA ALA A 557 -15.60 -21.99 8.08
C ALA A 557 -16.90 -21.78 7.28
N SER A 558 -17.97 -21.25 7.90
CA SER A 558 -19.26 -20.98 7.25
C SER A 558 -19.29 -19.65 6.52
N SER A 559 -18.59 -18.61 7.01
CA SER A 559 -18.43 -17.32 6.32
C SER A 559 -17.59 -17.42 5.04
N HIS A 560 -16.91 -18.56 4.82
CA HIS A 560 -16.12 -18.84 3.62
C HIS A 560 -16.72 -19.95 2.75
N GLN A 561 -18.00 -20.33 2.95
CA GLN A 561 -18.69 -21.40 2.18
C GLN A 561 -19.24 -20.98 0.80
N GLY A 562 -18.94 -19.78 0.30
CA GLY A 562 -19.35 -19.34 -1.05
C GLY A 562 -18.77 -20.16 -2.21
N ALA A 563 -17.74 -20.97 -1.97
CA ALA A 563 -17.25 -21.96 -2.93
C ALA A 563 -17.83 -23.34 -2.61
N ALA A 564 -19.02 -23.63 -3.12
CA ALA A 564 -19.55 -24.99 -3.08
C ALA A 564 -18.53 -25.96 -3.71
N PRO A 565 -18.13 -27.07 -3.05
CA PRO A 565 -17.29 -28.07 -3.68
C PRO A 565 -18.05 -28.64 -4.89
N PRO A 566 -17.39 -28.87 -6.04
CA PRO A 566 -18.06 -29.48 -7.18
C PRO A 566 -18.68 -30.81 -6.74
N ALA A 567 -19.98 -30.96 -7.03
CA ALA A 567 -20.75 -32.14 -6.66
C ALA A 567 -19.97 -33.41 -7.03
N LYS A 568 -19.98 -34.40 -6.13
CA LYS A 568 -19.27 -35.69 -6.28
C LYS A 568 -19.77 -36.46 -7.51
N GLY A 569 -19.32 -36.07 -8.70
CA GLY A 569 -19.33 -36.88 -9.89
C GLY A 569 -18.22 -37.91 -9.76
N LYS A 570 -18.57 -39.19 -9.87
CA LYS A 570 -17.59 -40.29 -9.95
C LYS A 570 -16.55 -39.95 -11.03
N PRO A 571 -15.24 -40.25 -10.82
CA PRO A 571 -14.21 -39.94 -11.80
C PRO A 571 -14.50 -40.69 -13.10
N GLY A 572 -15.03 -39.96 -14.08
CA GLY A 572 -15.14 -40.43 -15.46
C GLY A 572 -13.73 -40.57 -16.01
N LYS A 573 -13.45 -41.71 -16.65
CA LYS A 573 -12.21 -41.92 -17.40
C LYS A 573 -12.00 -40.73 -18.35
N PRO A 574 -10.77 -40.19 -18.48
CA PRO A 574 -10.51 -39.07 -19.36
C PRO A 574 -10.97 -39.43 -20.77
N ALA A 575 -11.95 -38.67 -21.27
CA ALA A 575 -12.40 -38.78 -22.65
C ALA A 575 -11.21 -38.43 -23.55
N ALA A 576 -10.92 -39.34 -24.48
CA ALA A 576 -9.94 -39.10 -25.52
C ALA A 576 -10.35 -37.84 -26.30
N ALA A 577 -9.58 -36.76 -26.16
CA ALA A 577 -9.73 -35.57 -26.98
C ALA A 577 -9.59 -35.98 -28.45
N ALA A 578 -10.64 -35.69 -29.21
CA ALA A 578 -10.66 -35.82 -30.65
C ALA A 578 -9.54 -34.94 -31.25
N LYS A 579 -8.82 -35.53 -32.21
CA LYS A 579 -7.83 -34.86 -33.04
C LYS A 579 -8.54 -33.77 -33.85
N ALA A 580 -8.31 -32.51 -33.51
CA ALA A 580 -8.51 -31.38 -34.41
C ALA A 580 -7.14 -31.01 -34.98
N ASP A 581 -7.00 -31.18 -36.30
CA ASP A 581 -5.81 -30.85 -37.07
C ASP A 581 -5.58 -29.33 -37.04
N GLY A 582 -4.65 -28.90 -36.20
CA GLY A 582 -4.30 -27.51 -36.01
C GLY A 582 -3.31 -27.39 -34.87
N ALA A 583 -2.10 -27.91 -35.06
CA ALA A 583 -1.02 -27.79 -34.09
C ALA A 583 -0.75 -26.30 -33.83
N LEU A 584 -1.19 -25.79 -32.67
CA LEU A 584 -0.63 -24.59 -32.07
C LEU A 584 0.89 -24.81 -31.99
N PRO A 585 1.73 -23.91 -32.53
CA PRO A 585 3.17 -24.02 -32.36
C PRO A 585 3.44 -24.02 -30.85
N LYS A 586 4.14 -25.06 -30.37
CA LYS A 586 4.67 -25.09 -29.00
C LYS A 586 5.37 -23.76 -28.77
N ARG A 587 4.91 -22.98 -27.78
CA ARG A 587 5.67 -21.81 -27.29
C ARG A 587 7.09 -22.29 -27.03
N PRO A 588 8.12 -21.69 -27.66
CA PRO A 588 9.49 -22.09 -27.41
C PRO A 588 9.75 -21.88 -25.92
N THR A 589 10.15 -22.95 -25.24
CA THR A 589 10.70 -22.86 -23.89
C THR A 589 11.84 -21.84 -23.91
N ALA A 590 11.96 -21.02 -22.87
CA ALA A 590 13.02 -20.01 -22.71
C ALA A 590 14.46 -20.57 -22.80
N THR A 591 14.61 -21.90 -22.90
CA THR A 591 15.85 -22.62 -23.21
C THR A 591 16.26 -22.60 -24.69
N ALA A 592 15.44 -22.04 -25.58
CA ALA A 592 15.80 -21.84 -27.00
C ALA A 592 16.12 -20.38 -27.31
N SER A 593 16.85 -19.69 -26.41
CA SER A 593 17.63 -18.53 -26.81
C SER A 593 18.52 -18.97 -27.96
N ALA A 594 18.19 -18.50 -29.17
CA ALA A 594 18.90 -18.84 -30.39
C ALA A 594 20.40 -18.73 -30.13
N LYS A 595 21.16 -19.78 -30.46
CA LYS A 595 22.62 -19.88 -30.35
C LYS A 595 23.28 -18.68 -31.06
N ARG A 596 23.34 -17.52 -30.41
CA ARG A 596 24.21 -16.41 -30.79
C ARG A 596 25.61 -16.86 -30.43
N ALA A 597 26.41 -17.14 -31.45
CA ALA A 597 27.82 -17.48 -31.27
C ALA A 597 28.50 -16.39 -30.43
N GLY A 598 29.01 -16.74 -29.25
CA GLY A 598 29.68 -15.82 -28.34
C GLY A 598 29.03 -15.61 -26.97
N ILE A 599 27.69 -15.79 -26.83
CA ILE A 599 27.02 -15.63 -25.51
C ILE A 599 27.42 -16.75 -24.53
N GLU A 600 27.76 -17.94 -25.01
CA GLU A 600 28.30 -19.03 -24.19
C GLU A 600 29.64 -18.67 -23.50
N ARG A 601 30.34 -17.61 -23.96
CA ARG A 601 31.54 -17.08 -23.28
C ARG A 601 31.21 -16.19 -22.08
N LEU A 602 29.96 -15.74 -21.96
CA LEU A 602 29.46 -14.92 -20.84
C LEU A 602 28.83 -15.79 -19.75
N LYS A 603 28.44 -17.04 -20.08
CA LYS A 603 27.96 -18.00 -19.08
C LYS A 603 29.11 -18.43 -18.17
N ARG A 604 28.90 -18.31 -16.87
CA ARG A 604 29.87 -18.80 -15.87
C ARG A 604 29.84 -20.33 -15.88
N PRO A 605 31.00 -21.01 -15.95
CA PRO A 605 31.05 -22.47 -15.78
C PRO A 605 30.46 -22.90 -14.43
N ALA A 606 29.86 -24.08 -14.39
CA ALA A 606 29.47 -24.76 -13.15
C ALA A 606 30.59 -24.69 -12.10
N GLY A 607 30.30 -24.17 -10.90
CA GLY A 607 31.28 -24.04 -9.82
C GLY A 607 32.37 -22.97 -10.01
N TRP A 608 32.24 -22.04 -10.98
CA TRP A 608 33.23 -20.98 -11.24
C TRP A 608 33.53 -20.10 -10.01
N ALA A 609 32.51 -19.76 -9.21
CA ALA A 609 32.69 -19.02 -7.97
C ALA A 609 33.49 -19.81 -6.93
N SER A 610 33.15 -21.09 -6.73
CA SER A 610 33.85 -22.00 -5.83
C SER A 610 35.30 -22.24 -6.25
N ALA A 611 35.57 -22.38 -7.55
CA ALA A 611 36.92 -22.54 -8.09
C ALA A 611 37.78 -21.28 -7.88
N ARG A 612 37.20 -20.08 -8.02
CA ARG A 612 37.91 -18.83 -7.74
C ARG A 612 38.15 -18.60 -6.25
N LEU A 613 37.18 -18.93 -5.41
CA LEU A 613 37.35 -18.90 -3.95
C LEU A 613 38.41 -19.91 -3.49
N ALA A 614 38.45 -21.11 -4.08
CA ALA A 614 39.50 -22.10 -3.80
C ALA A 614 40.92 -21.59 -4.14
N ASN A 615 41.07 -20.75 -5.16
CA ASN A 615 42.36 -20.14 -5.52
C ASN A 615 42.82 -19.06 -4.53
N VAL A 616 41.91 -18.52 -3.71
CA VAL A 616 42.21 -17.55 -2.65
C VAL A 616 42.49 -18.26 -1.32
N ARG A 617 42.02 -19.50 -1.15
CA ARG A 617 42.19 -20.28 0.09
C ARG A 617 43.66 -20.48 0.46
N GLN A 618 43.97 -20.30 1.75
CA GLN A 618 45.30 -20.43 2.34
C GLN A 618 46.38 -19.59 1.64
N THR A 619 45.96 -18.51 0.98
CA THR A 619 46.87 -17.51 0.40
C THR A 619 46.92 -16.26 1.27
N GLY A 620 47.92 -15.41 1.04
CA GLY A 620 48.00 -14.10 1.67
C GLY A 620 46.79 -13.20 1.37
N ILE A 621 46.01 -13.49 0.32
CA ILE A 621 44.77 -12.76 0.02
C ILE A 621 43.64 -13.17 0.99
N GLU A 622 43.53 -14.46 1.34
CA GLU A 622 42.61 -14.89 2.40
C GLU A 622 43.02 -14.29 3.75
N ASP A 623 44.32 -14.21 4.04
CA ASP A 623 44.84 -13.50 5.22
C ASP A 623 44.46 -12.02 5.23
N LEU A 624 44.58 -11.33 4.09
CA LEU A 624 44.18 -9.93 3.96
C LEU A 624 42.68 -9.75 4.20
N LEU A 625 41.84 -10.62 3.64
CA LEU A 625 40.39 -10.60 3.88
C LEU A 625 40.02 -10.88 5.34
N MET A 626 40.80 -11.70 6.04
CA MET A 626 40.62 -12.00 7.47
C MET A 626 41.31 -10.98 8.40
N SER A 627 42.18 -10.12 7.87
CA SER A 627 42.90 -9.10 8.65
C SER A 627 42.08 -7.84 8.89
N ASP A 628 40.88 -7.75 8.30
CA ASP A 628 39.93 -6.69 8.55
C ASP A 628 39.45 -6.74 10.02
N PRO A 629 39.72 -5.70 10.83
CA PRO A 629 39.35 -5.68 12.24
C PRO A 629 37.83 -5.73 12.45
N GLY A 630 37.03 -5.21 11.51
CA GLY A 630 35.58 -5.26 11.53
C GLY A 630 35.05 -6.68 11.32
N LEU A 631 35.68 -7.44 10.42
CA LEU A 631 35.32 -8.83 10.15
C LEU A 631 35.67 -9.75 11.35
N LEU A 632 36.83 -9.52 11.98
CA LEU A 632 37.23 -10.20 13.21
C LEU A 632 36.33 -9.83 14.40
N ALA A 633 35.91 -8.57 14.52
CA ALA A 633 34.98 -8.12 15.54
C ALA A 633 33.57 -8.73 15.35
N MET A 634 33.04 -8.73 14.12
CA MET A 634 31.68 -9.21 13.83
C MET A 634 31.54 -10.74 13.93
N LYS A 635 32.57 -11.51 13.54
CA LYS A 635 32.48 -12.98 13.46
C LYS A 635 33.28 -13.71 14.54
N GLY A 636 34.18 -13.02 15.24
CA GLY A 636 34.98 -13.56 16.35
C GLY A 636 34.19 -13.86 17.62
N GLN A 637 32.98 -13.30 17.79
CA GLN A 637 32.06 -13.53 18.91
C GLN A 637 32.75 -13.65 20.28
N GLY A 638 33.65 -12.71 20.60
CA GLY A 638 34.39 -12.68 21.88
C GLY A 638 35.54 -13.68 22.02
N ALA A 639 35.77 -14.57 21.05
CA ALA A 639 36.87 -15.54 21.04
C ALA A 639 38.19 -14.96 20.48
N VAL A 640 38.16 -13.76 19.88
CA VAL A 640 39.30 -13.11 19.23
C VAL A 640 39.26 -11.60 19.49
N ASN A 641 40.39 -11.01 19.87
CA ASN A 641 40.55 -9.55 19.92
C ASN A 641 40.71 -9.03 18.47
N PRO A 642 40.04 -7.94 18.05
CA PRO A 642 40.21 -7.36 16.71
C PRO A 642 41.66 -7.01 16.33
N ALA A 643 42.53 -6.84 17.33
CA ALA A 643 43.98 -6.62 17.14
C ALA A 643 44.80 -7.93 17.03
N THR A 644 44.19 -9.11 17.20
CA THR A 644 44.89 -10.39 17.10
C THR A 644 45.33 -10.65 15.65
N PRO A 645 46.63 -10.87 15.39
CA PRO A 645 47.08 -11.22 14.05
C PRO A 645 46.47 -12.55 13.59
N VAL A 646 46.04 -12.61 12.32
CA VAL A 646 45.37 -13.79 11.72
C VAL A 646 46.20 -15.08 11.86
N GLY A 647 47.54 -14.98 11.86
CA GLY A 647 48.46 -16.10 12.07
C GLY A 647 48.49 -16.66 13.50
N MET A 648 47.87 -15.98 14.46
CA MET A 648 47.78 -16.41 15.87
C MET A 648 46.39 -16.95 16.24
N LEU A 649 45.48 -17.09 15.27
CA LEU A 649 44.16 -17.68 15.49
C LEU A 649 44.28 -19.16 15.84
N ALA A 650 43.49 -19.60 16.82
CA ALA A 650 43.43 -21.00 17.23
C ALA A 650 43.03 -21.92 16.05
N PRO A 651 43.53 -23.18 16.01
CA PRO A 651 43.16 -24.16 14.99
C PRO A 651 41.64 -24.32 14.88
N GLY A 652 41.09 -24.27 13.66
CA GLY A 652 39.64 -24.34 13.38
C GLY A 652 38.89 -23.02 13.50
N LEU A 653 39.41 -22.01 14.20
CA LEU A 653 38.79 -20.69 14.29
C LEU A 653 38.97 -19.88 13.00
N ARG A 654 40.15 -19.99 12.40
CA ARG A 654 40.45 -19.45 11.05
C ARG A 654 39.46 -19.94 9.99
N ASP A 655 39.05 -21.21 10.08
CA ASP A 655 38.13 -21.82 9.12
C ASP A 655 36.69 -21.30 9.28
N LYS A 656 36.29 -20.91 10.49
CA LYS A 656 34.99 -20.29 10.78
C LYS A 656 34.95 -18.81 10.39
N LEU A 657 36.08 -18.12 10.52
CA LEU A 657 36.22 -16.69 10.24
C LEU A 657 36.49 -16.40 8.77
N SER A 658 37.04 -17.36 8.01
CA SER A 658 37.37 -17.17 6.60
C SER A 658 36.13 -16.89 5.74
N PRO A 659 36.03 -15.70 5.11
CA PRO A 659 34.93 -15.37 4.20
C PRO A 659 34.86 -16.29 2.97
N VAL A 660 35.98 -16.92 2.62
CA VAL A 660 36.13 -17.86 1.50
C VAL A 660 35.36 -19.16 1.77
N ARG A 661 34.96 -19.43 3.03
CA ARG A 661 34.19 -20.62 3.42
C ARG A 661 32.72 -20.37 3.74
N TRP A 662 32.28 -19.12 3.79
CA TRP A 662 30.88 -18.79 4.13
C TRP A 662 29.86 -19.28 3.10
N SER A 663 30.28 -19.42 1.84
CA SER A 663 29.46 -19.96 0.76
C SER A 663 29.58 -21.49 0.61
N SER A 664 30.26 -22.19 1.53
CA SER A 664 30.36 -23.65 1.49
C SER A 664 29.07 -24.31 1.96
N GLY A 665 28.68 -25.43 1.34
CA GLY A 665 27.47 -26.18 1.74
C GLY A 665 27.51 -26.67 3.18
N GLU A 666 28.70 -26.92 3.73
CA GLU A 666 28.91 -27.27 5.14
C GLU A 666 28.57 -26.10 6.07
N HIS A 667 29.11 -24.90 5.82
CA HIS A 667 28.82 -23.71 6.63
C HIS A 667 27.35 -23.29 6.53
N HIS A 668 26.74 -23.45 5.36
CA HIS A 668 25.31 -23.24 5.16
C HIS A 668 24.49 -24.21 6.02
N ARG A 669 24.82 -25.52 6.00
CA ARG A 669 24.16 -26.54 6.84
C ARG A 669 24.34 -26.27 8.33
N GLU A 670 25.55 -25.96 8.78
CA GLU A 670 25.81 -25.63 10.19
C GLU A 670 25.06 -24.38 10.65
N SER A 671 25.01 -23.34 9.81
CA SER A 671 24.25 -22.12 10.12
C SER A 671 22.75 -22.39 10.15
N LEU A 672 22.22 -23.21 9.24
CA LEU A 672 20.83 -23.66 9.27
C LEU A 672 20.53 -24.53 10.50
N GLU A 673 21.39 -25.48 10.86
CA GLU A 673 21.23 -26.32 12.06
C GLU A 673 21.25 -25.49 13.34
N ARG A 674 22.16 -24.50 13.42
CA ARG A 674 22.22 -23.53 14.52
C ARG A 674 20.94 -22.69 14.61
N MET A 675 20.49 -22.11 13.51
CA MET A 675 19.23 -21.33 13.46
C MET A 675 18.02 -22.19 13.80
N ARG A 676 17.94 -23.43 13.29
CA ARG A 676 16.89 -24.40 13.66
C ARG A 676 16.95 -24.76 15.15
N GLY A 677 18.16 -24.86 15.72
CA GLY A 677 18.37 -25.10 17.15
C GLY A 677 17.82 -23.98 18.01
N PHE A 678 18.09 -22.72 17.65
CA PHE A 678 17.54 -21.54 18.33
C PHE A 678 16.02 -21.44 18.16
N ALA A 679 15.52 -21.62 16.93
CA ALA A 679 14.08 -21.58 16.64
C ALA A 679 13.30 -22.64 17.43
N LYS A 680 13.79 -23.88 17.53
CA LYS A 680 13.16 -24.96 18.33
C LYS A 680 13.09 -24.65 19.83
N ARG A 681 13.88 -23.70 20.31
CA ARG A 681 13.95 -23.28 21.71
C ARG A 681 13.32 -21.91 21.95
N ASN A 682 12.78 -21.26 20.90
CA ASN A 682 12.27 -19.89 20.95
C ASN A 682 13.28 -18.89 21.55
N MET A 683 14.57 -19.06 21.19
CA MET A 683 15.63 -18.20 21.71
C MET A 683 15.85 -16.95 20.85
N MET A 684 15.93 -15.79 21.48
CA MET A 684 16.49 -14.59 20.85
C MET A 684 18.03 -14.65 20.84
N MET A 685 18.61 -14.12 19.77
CA MET A 685 20.06 -14.06 19.59
C MET A 685 20.64 -12.80 20.25
N ALA A 686 21.80 -12.92 20.89
CA ALA A 686 22.49 -11.79 21.54
C ALA A 686 22.80 -10.61 20.59
N ALA A 687 22.81 -10.83 19.28
CA ALA A 687 23.01 -9.79 18.28
C ALA A 687 21.84 -8.78 18.15
N PHE A 688 20.70 -9.05 18.79
CA PHE A 688 19.55 -8.12 18.87
C PHE A 688 19.52 -7.31 20.17
N PHE A 689 20.59 -7.36 20.97
CA PHE A 689 20.70 -6.60 22.22
C PHE A 689 21.18 -5.17 21.93
N ASP A 690 20.32 -4.19 22.17
CA ASP A 690 20.61 -2.75 22.08
C ASP A 690 20.89 -2.19 23.48
N ASP A 691 21.91 -1.33 23.62
CA ASP A 691 22.29 -0.69 24.88
C ASP A 691 21.15 0.17 25.48
N ALA A 692 20.22 0.67 24.66
CA ALA A 692 19.02 1.37 25.11
C ALA A 692 18.10 0.48 25.96
N VAL A 693 18.07 -0.84 25.69
CA VAL A 693 17.29 -1.82 26.46
C VAL A 693 17.86 -2.00 27.86
N ALA A 694 19.19 -1.90 28.03
CA ALA A 694 19.82 -1.98 29.35
C ALA A 694 19.47 -0.78 30.23
N GLY A 695 19.39 0.42 29.66
CA GLY A 695 18.92 1.63 30.37
C GLY A 695 17.47 1.47 30.83
N LEU A 696 16.58 1.05 29.93
CA LEU A 696 15.17 0.83 30.24
C LEU A 696 14.96 -0.30 31.27
N ALA A 697 15.81 -1.34 31.24
CA ALA A 697 15.76 -2.42 32.22
C ALA A 697 16.01 -1.95 33.66
N ILE A 698 16.89 -0.96 33.84
CA ILE A 698 17.18 -0.33 35.12
C ILE A 698 15.97 0.49 35.59
N ASP A 699 15.37 1.28 34.69
CA ASP A 699 14.20 2.09 35.01
C ASP A 699 12.98 1.24 35.42
N LEU A 700 12.87 0.02 34.86
CA LEU A 700 11.78 -0.92 35.12
C LEU A 700 12.11 -2.01 36.17
N GLN A 701 13.22 -1.89 36.89
CA GLN A 701 13.71 -2.94 37.81
C GLN A 701 12.75 -3.26 38.98
N ASP A 702 11.91 -2.30 39.36
CA ASP A 702 10.95 -2.42 40.46
C ASP A 702 9.51 -2.65 39.95
N THR A 703 9.30 -2.63 38.63
CA THR A 703 8.00 -2.83 37.97
C THR A 703 7.67 -4.32 37.89
N ALA A 704 6.41 -4.68 38.16
CA ALA A 704 5.94 -6.05 38.05
C ALA A 704 5.99 -6.53 36.58
N PRO A 705 6.33 -7.81 36.30
CA PRO A 705 6.51 -8.31 34.93
C PRO A 705 5.31 -8.10 34.00
N GLU A 706 4.08 -8.12 34.54
CA GLU A 706 2.84 -7.85 33.83
C GLU A 706 2.72 -6.37 33.39
N ASP A 707 3.18 -5.44 34.21
CA ASP A 707 3.13 -4.00 33.95
C ASP A 707 4.29 -3.56 33.04
N VAL A 708 5.43 -4.27 33.09
CA VAL A 708 6.57 -4.07 32.18
C VAL A 708 6.15 -4.18 30.71
N ILE A 709 5.23 -5.08 30.37
CA ILE A 709 4.75 -5.25 28.99
C ILE A 709 3.99 -4.00 28.53
N VAL A 710 3.18 -3.40 29.39
CA VAL A 710 2.39 -2.21 29.05
C VAL A 710 3.31 -1.02 28.81
N GLU A 711 4.27 -0.79 29.71
CA GLU A 711 5.25 0.30 29.54
C GLU A 711 6.12 0.06 28.30
N LEU A 712 6.61 -1.16 28.07
CA LEU A 712 7.35 -1.49 26.84
C LEU A 712 6.51 -1.28 25.59
N SER A 713 5.22 -1.60 25.62
CA SER A 713 4.33 -1.39 24.47
C SER A 713 4.18 0.11 24.15
N ARG A 714 4.12 0.97 25.16
CA ARG A 714 4.13 2.44 24.97
C ARG A 714 5.46 2.94 24.42
N HIS A 715 6.57 2.40 24.91
CA HIS A 715 7.91 2.76 24.43
C HIS A 715 8.20 2.29 23.00
N ILE A 716 7.69 1.13 22.60
CA ILE A 716 7.83 0.59 21.23
C ILE A 716 6.88 1.28 20.26
N PHE A 717 5.71 1.72 20.74
CA PHE A 717 4.76 2.48 19.94
C PHE A 717 5.33 3.83 19.48
N ARG A 718 6.05 4.51 20.38
CA ARG A 718 6.74 5.77 20.11
C ARG A 718 7.99 5.53 19.28
#